data_AF-A0A2S0LVL9-F1
#
_entry.id   AF-A0A2S0LVL9-F1
#
_cell.length_a   1.000
_cell.length_b   1.000
_cell.length_c   1.000
_cell.angle_alpha   90.00
_cell.angle_beta   90.00
_cell.angle_gamma   90.00
#
_symmetry.space_group_name_H-M   'P 1'
#
loop_
_entity.id
_entity.type
_entity.pdbx_description
1 polymer ?
#
loop_
_entity_poly.entity_id
_entity_poly.type
_entity_poly.pdbx_seq_one_letter_code
_entity_poly.pdbx_strand_id
1 'polypeptide(L)'
;MATPSAHASPRSRWASLLAAPLVVSVVGSGLVLPPVAAAQETPTRPTPAQSSPAQTAQPRSTTAAPDPAGAPDAPSLRVPAAPPSGVRLDKVEWKSANRVALWVQSPAMEQAVQVQLLLPAQWNADPGRTYPSLLLLDGLRARDDASGWTLETKVSQFFDAKNAVVILPVGGQSSFYTDWVSDAKGAAYQWETFLMQELPPLLARDWRVGDKHGVAGLSMGGTAAMMLAQRYPEHFQFAASYSGFLDTTSFGMPEAIKVAMQDAGGYPAENMWGPLGSERWQEQDPKLHTEKMRGQSIYVSAGSGNTGPWDQPSGLPDIPTNFPGYGLELLSRMTTQTFVNKARAEGVEVTANFRPSGTHTWPYWQFEMTQAWPQFAAAVGIENVEKPCAAAGEIARVAERQPGLGPCLTGEYDVRGGKATDFRFGRVFWSQATGAHSVLGAIGAAYQAEGGPDGVLGLPTSGETTTPDGRGRFSTFQNGVIYWSPSTGAHAVRGGIRAMWQERGAERGDLGYPTTDEITNPNKPGVVQGFQGGTVYWSEETGPKVVEGDILKAYREAGAENSELGYPVTDEIALDTRRGAFSRFQGGAIYWSPRTGAHVVPRGPVFDAWGTVDYERGRLGYPTGPLRNTAGGQVMEFEGGRITVSGGRAEIS
;
A
#
# COMPACT_ATOMS: atom_id res chain seq x y z
N MET A 1 -68.76 -39.67 -1.26
CA MET A 1 -67.88 -40.82 -1.54
C MET A 1 -67.19 -41.21 -0.24
N ALA A 2 -67.44 -42.44 0.20
CA ALA A 2 -66.81 -43.24 1.26
C ALA A 2 -66.21 -42.56 2.53
N THR A 3 -66.91 -42.72 3.64
CA THR A 3 -66.35 -43.00 5.00
C THR A 3 -66.00 -44.51 5.12
N PRO A 4 -65.38 -45.06 6.20
CA PRO A 4 -64.55 -44.51 7.30
C PRO A 4 -63.31 -45.41 7.64
N SER A 5 -62.66 -45.12 8.78
CA SER A 5 -62.13 -46.07 9.81
C SER A 5 -60.61 -46.18 10.04
N ALA A 6 -60.20 -45.53 11.14
CA ALA A 6 -59.64 -46.09 12.38
C ALA A 6 -58.46 -47.10 12.41
N HIS A 7 -57.51 -46.75 13.30
CA HIS A 7 -56.67 -47.59 14.17
C HIS A 7 -55.48 -48.38 13.57
N ALA A 8 -54.25 -48.05 14.04
CA ALA A 8 -53.49 -48.90 14.99
C ALA A 8 -52.03 -48.39 15.19
N SER A 9 -51.60 -48.22 16.44
CA SER A 9 -50.21 -48.43 16.87
C SER A 9 -50.05 -49.92 17.24
N PRO A 10 -48.89 -50.62 17.11
CA PRO A 10 -47.80 -50.46 18.10
C PRO A 10 -46.36 -50.95 17.72
N ARG A 11 -45.37 -50.43 18.48
CA ARG A 11 -44.19 -51.08 19.10
C ARG A 11 -43.05 -51.76 18.29
N SER A 12 -41.85 -51.43 18.79
CA SER A 12 -40.58 -52.21 18.90
C SER A 12 -39.69 -52.21 17.63
N ARG A 13 -38.35 -52.12 17.70
CA ARG A 13 -37.38 -52.68 18.67
C ARG A 13 -36.11 -51.83 18.74
N TRP A 14 -35.45 -51.90 19.89
CA TRP A 14 -34.05 -51.55 20.10
C TRP A 14 -33.14 -52.51 19.34
N ALA A 15 -32.06 -51.99 18.74
CA ALA A 15 -30.83 -52.75 18.49
C ALA A 15 -29.64 -51.79 18.43
N SER A 16 -28.81 -51.87 19.47
CA SER A 16 -27.49 -51.28 19.58
C SER A 16 -26.54 -51.89 18.54
N LEU A 17 -25.74 -51.07 17.85
CA LEU A 17 -24.55 -51.52 17.13
C LEU A 17 -23.39 -50.54 17.35
N LEU A 18 -22.57 -50.93 18.32
CA LEU A 18 -21.11 -50.87 18.40
C LEU A 18 -20.37 -49.87 17.50
N ALA A 19 -19.65 -48.97 18.17
CA ALA A 19 -18.52 -48.22 17.63
C ALA A 19 -17.36 -49.16 17.28
N ALA A 20 -16.78 -48.96 16.09
CA ALA A 20 -15.45 -49.45 15.72
C ALA A 20 -14.64 -48.29 15.13
N PRO A 21 -13.36 -48.11 15.51
CA PRO A 21 -12.54 -47.01 15.03
C PRO A 21 -12.05 -47.31 13.62
N LEU A 22 -12.26 -46.37 12.70
CA LEU A 22 -11.76 -46.46 11.32
C LEU A 22 -10.34 -45.89 11.27
N VAL A 23 -9.37 -46.79 11.22
CA VAL A 23 -7.99 -46.52 10.81
C VAL A 23 -8.01 -46.26 9.30
N VAL A 24 -7.70 -45.03 8.88
CA VAL A 24 -7.48 -44.72 7.45
C VAL A 24 -6.00 -44.95 7.14
N SER A 25 -5.72 -46.10 6.56
CA SER A 25 -4.46 -46.40 5.89
C SER A 25 -4.38 -45.63 4.57
N VAL A 26 -3.34 -44.84 4.39
CA VAL A 26 -2.99 -44.22 3.11
C VAL A 26 -2.48 -45.32 2.17
N VAL A 27 -3.28 -45.69 1.18
CA VAL A 27 -2.83 -46.45 0.01
C VAL A 27 -2.81 -45.51 -1.18
N GLY A 28 -1.61 -45.26 -1.70
CA GLY A 28 -1.42 -44.55 -2.96
C GLY A 28 -2.01 -45.36 -4.11
N SER A 29 -2.74 -44.67 -4.98
CA SER A 29 -3.06 -45.16 -6.32
C SER A 29 -3.20 -43.95 -7.24
N GLY A 30 -2.25 -43.84 -8.17
CA GLY A 30 -2.20 -42.81 -9.18
C GLY A 30 -3.34 -42.95 -10.19
N LEU A 31 -3.84 -41.80 -10.64
CA LEU A 31 -4.64 -41.67 -11.84
C LEU A 31 -3.81 -40.93 -12.88
N VAL A 32 -3.33 -41.69 -13.86
CA VAL A 32 -2.65 -41.21 -15.07
C VAL A 32 -3.73 -40.86 -16.10
N LEU A 33 -3.70 -39.63 -16.62
CA LEU A 33 -4.41 -39.24 -17.83
C LEU A 33 -3.49 -39.43 -19.05
N PRO A 34 -4.00 -39.87 -20.21
CA PRO A 34 -3.18 -40.39 -21.31
C PRO A 34 -2.49 -39.30 -22.14
N PRO A 35 -1.33 -39.60 -22.78
CA PRO A 35 -0.61 -38.69 -23.65
C PRO A 35 -1.10 -38.76 -25.11
N VAL A 36 -1.05 -37.63 -25.83
CA VAL A 36 -1.07 -37.59 -27.30
C VAL A 36 0.37 -37.38 -27.77
N ALA A 37 0.95 -38.42 -28.40
CA ALA A 37 2.19 -38.37 -29.19
C ALA A 37 1.82 -38.13 -30.69
N ALA A 38 2.67 -37.76 -31.65
CA ALA A 38 4.12 -37.70 -31.84
C ALA A 38 4.40 -36.64 -32.96
N ALA A 39 5.60 -36.10 -33.13
CA ALA A 39 6.66 -36.59 -34.03
C ALA A 39 7.71 -35.45 -34.08
N GLN A 40 9.03 -35.60 -34.17
CA GLN A 40 10.00 -36.58 -34.67
C GLN A 40 11.36 -36.02 -34.13
N GLU A 41 12.41 -36.73 -33.73
CA GLU A 41 13.10 -37.88 -34.31
C GLU A 41 14.08 -38.48 -33.26
N THR A 42 14.14 -39.81 -33.23
CA THR A 42 15.19 -40.67 -32.64
C THR A 42 16.23 -41.04 -33.72
N PRO A 43 17.31 -41.82 -33.46
CA PRO A 43 18.07 -42.08 -32.23
C PRO A 43 19.61 -42.13 -32.46
N THR A 44 20.42 -42.23 -31.40
CA THR A 44 21.42 -43.30 -31.27
C THR A 44 21.94 -43.41 -29.83
N ARG A 45 22.15 -44.64 -29.38
CA ARG A 45 22.66 -45.12 -28.07
C ARG A 45 23.63 -46.28 -28.40
N PRO A 46 24.36 -46.89 -27.45
CA PRO A 46 25.29 -46.46 -26.39
C PRO A 46 26.74 -46.90 -26.74
N THR A 47 27.79 -46.77 -25.93
CA THR A 47 28.24 -47.67 -24.81
C THR A 47 29.61 -47.18 -24.24
N PRO A 48 30.25 -47.76 -23.19
CA PRO A 48 30.38 -47.12 -21.88
C PRO A 48 31.84 -47.01 -21.34
N ALA A 49 31.91 -46.51 -20.10
CA ALA A 49 32.95 -46.72 -19.07
C ALA A 49 34.18 -45.80 -19.09
N GLN A 50 34.44 -45.14 -17.96
CA GLN A 50 35.41 -45.63 -16.95
C GLN A 50 35.50 -44.67 -15.75
N SER A 51 35.61 -45.29 -14.58
CA SER A 51 35.83 -44.72 -13.25
C SER A 51 37.30 -44.38 -12.98
N SER A 52 37.56 -43.39 -12.11
CA SER A 52 38.68 -43.39 -11.15
C SER A 52 38.59 -42.24 -10.12
N PRO A 53 39.27 -42.36 -8.95
CA PRO A 53 38.68 -42.06 -7.63
C PRO A 53 39.35 -40.89 -6.87
N ALA A 54 38.70 -40.40 -5.81
CA ALA A 54 39.28 -39.46 -4.86
C ALA A 54 39.47 -40.10 -3.46
N GLN A 55 40.50 -39.62 -2.78
CA GLN A 55 41.26 -40.25 -1.71
C GLN A 55 40.62 -40.17 -0.31
N THR A 56 41.11 -41.06 0.56
CA THR A 56 40.84 -41.26 1.97
C THR A 56 41.47 -40.21 2.90
N ALA A 57 40.78 -39.86 3.99
CA ALA A 57 41.37 -39.39 5.25
C ALA A 57 40.48 -39.75 6.47
N GLN A 58 41.13 -40.06 7.60
CA GLN A 58 40.69 -40.81 8.79
C GLN A 58 40.14 -39.92 9.96
N PRO A 59 39.63 -40.50 11.08
CA PRO A 59 38.55 -39.94 11.91
C PRO A 59 39.02 -39.19 13.18
N ARG A 60 38.16 -38.30 13.73
CA ARG A 60 38.31 -37.77 15.11
C ARG A 60 36.99 -37.61 15.87
N SER A 61 36.97 -38.28 17.02
CA SER A 61 36.34 -37.98 18.31
C SER A 61 34.87 -37.52 18.37
N THR A 62 34.01 -38.47 18.77
CA THR A 62 32.68 -38.22 19.33
C THR A 62 32.77 -37.51 20.69
N THR A 63 32.21 -36.31 20.77
CA THR A 63 31.82 -35.67 22.04
C THR A 63 30.32 -35.89 22.25
N ALA A 64 29.96 -36.25 23.49
CA ALA A 64 28.61 -36.59 23.90
C ALA A 64 27.63 -35.43 23.69
N ALA A 65 26.40 -35.76 23.25
CA ALA A 65 25.31 -34.82 23.12
C ALA A 65 24.88 -34.28 24.50
N PRO A 66 24.58 -32.97 24.66
CA PRO A 66 23.91 -32.46 25.84
C PRO A 66 22.43 -32.82 25.83
N ASP A 67 21.85 -33.04 27.02
CA ASP A 67 20.42 -33.26 27.26
C ASP A 67 19.53 -32.14 26.67
N PRO A 68 18.31 -32.45 26.16
CA PRO A 68 17.41 -31.49 25.50
C PRO A 68 16.56 -30.63 26.46
N ALA A 69 16.94 -30.50 27.73
CA ALA A 69 16.16 -29.80 28.75
C ALA A 69 16.89 -28.54 29.23
N GLY A 70 16.87 -27.47 28.44
CA GLY A 70 17.40 -26.17 28.88
C GLY A 70 17.89 -25.25 27.77
N ALA A 71 17.12 -25.08 26.69
CA ALA A 71 17.31 -23.89 25.86
C ALA A 71 16.90 -22.66 26.71
N PRO A 72 17.78 -21.66 26.93
CA PRO A 72 17.40 -20.46 27.65
C PRO A 72 16.33 -19.71 26.85
N ASP A 73 15.21 -19.38 27.49
CA ASP A 73 14.16 -18.53 26.87
C ASP A 73 14.79 -17.23 26.37
N ALA A 74 14.73 -17.02 25.04
CA ALA A 74 15.09 -15.73 24.47
C ALA A 74 14.21 -14.65 25.13
N PRO A 75 14.81 -13.54 25.62
CA PRO A 75 14.06 -12.48 26.29
C PRO A 75 13.01 -11.89 25.35
N SER A 76 11.85 -11.51 25.90
CA SER A 76 10.82 -10.81 25.15
C SER A 76 11.37 -9.52 24.52
N LEU A 77 10.95 -9.24 23.29
CA LEU A 77 11.35 -8.07 22.54
C LEU A 77 10.43 -6.89 22.85
N ARG A 78 10.95 -5.67 22.65
CA ARG A 78 10.22 -4.42 22.90
C ARG A 78 10.27 -3.50 21.68
N VAL A 79 9.18 -2.79 21.48
CA VAL A 79 9.06 -1.74 20.47
C VAL A 79 9.81 -0.48 20.95
N PRO A 80 10.66 0.14 20.11
CA PRO A 80 11.35 1.38 20.46
C PRO A 80 10.37 2.57 20.49
N ALA A 81 10.68 3.59 21.30
CA ALA A 81 9.85 4.78 21.43
C ALA A 81 10.02 5.79 20.27
N ALA A 82 11.11 5.69 19.50
CA ALA A 82 11.41 6.60 18.39
C ALA A 82 11.88 5.79 17.16
N PRO A 83 11.60 6.27 15.94
CA PRO A 83 12.02 5.58 14.73
C PRO A 83 13.56 5.50 14.63
N PRO A 84 14.12 4.35 14.23
CA PRO A 84 15.54 4.25 13.89
C PRO A 84 15.96 5.23 12.80
N SER A 85 17.27 5.54 12.75
CA SER A 85 17.84 6.40 11.72
C SER A 85 17.58 5.83 10.32
N GLY A 86 17.16 6.68 9.38
CA GLY A 86 16.88 6.30 8.00
C GLY A 86 15.41 5.93 7.72
N VAL A 87 14.60 5.68 8.76
CA VAL A 87 13.15 5.50 8.61
C VAL A 87 12.50 6.86 8.32
N ARG A 88 11.84 6.98 7.17
CA ARG A 88 11.14 8.21 6.77
C ARG A 88 9.91 7.90 5.92
N LEU A 89 8.97 8.84 5.91
CA LEU A 89 7.76 8.77 5.10
C LEU A 89 8.03 9.45 3.76
N ASP A 90 8.17 8.66 2.69
CA ASP A 90 8.51 9.14 1.35
C ASP A 90 7.28 9.67 0.59
N LYS A 91 6.12 9.07 0.83
CA LYS A 91 4.87 9.46 0.17
C LYS A 91 3.66 9.20 1.06
N VAL A 92 2.70 10.11 0.99
CA VAL A 92 1.35 9.98 1.56
C VAL A 92 0.35 10.16 0.43
N GLU A 93 -0.57 9.21 0.30
CA GLU A 93 -1.64 9.28 -0.70
C GLU A 93 -2.99 9.03 -0.04
N TRP A 94 -3.80 10.09 0.04
CA TRP A 94 -5.17 9.98 0.51
C TRP A 94 -6.03 9.31 -0.57
N LYS A 95 -6.69 8.21 -0.21
CA LYS A 95 -7.64 7.48 -1.07
C LYS A 95 -9.09 7.93 -0.81
N SER A 96 -9.37 8.39 0.40
CA SER A 96 -10.61 9.02 0.85
C SER A 96 -10.30 9.90 2.08
N ALA A 97 -11.30 10.52 2.68
CA ALA A 97 -11.13 11.32 3.91
C ALA A 97 -10.66 10.50 5.14
N ASN A 98 -10.79 9.18 5.11
CA ASN A 98 -10.44 8.27 6.21
C ASN A 98 -9.59 7.06 5.76
N ARG A 99 -9.08 7.05 4.53
CA ARG A 99 -8.18 6.00 4.04
C ARG A 99 -6.97 6.63 3.39
N VAL A 100 -5.80 6.19 3.81
CA VAL A 100 -4.52 6.72 3.34
C VAL A 100 -3.54 5.58 3.08
N ALA A 101 -2.71 5.73 2.06
CA ALA A 101 -1.58 4.86 1.77
C ALA A 101 -0.28 5.61 2.04
N LEU A 102 0.62 4.98 2.80
CA LEU A 102 1.93 5.48 3.16
C LEU A 102 3.00 4.69 2.43
N TRP A 103 4.07 5.33 2.00
CA TRP A 103 5.30 4.66 1.57
C TRP A 103 6.38 4.99 2.59
N VAL A 104 6.71 4.01 3.41
CA VAL A 104 7.69 4.15 4.49
C VAL A 104 9.01 3.59 4.01
N GLN A 105 10.02 4.45 3.83
CA GLN A 105 11.37 3.98 3.58
C GLN A 105 11.86 3.20 4.80
N SER A 106 12.16 1.93 4.59
CA SER A 106 12.67 1.02 5.61
C SER A 106 14.15 0.74 5.33
N PRO A 107 15.05 1.07 6.27
CA PRO A 107 16.43 0.57 6.26
C PRO A 107 16.49 -0.96 6.28
N ALA A 108 15.69 -1.62 7.11
CA ALA A 108 15.72 -3.08 7.24
C ALA A 108 15.26 -3.81 5.96
N MET A 109 14.30 -3.25 5.23
CA MET A 109 13.78 -3.83 3.99
C MET A 109 14.53 -3.33 2.74
N GLU A 110 15.46 -2.38 2.90
CA GLU A 110 16.19 -1.69 1.83
C GLU A 110 15.31 -1.01 0.77
N GLN A 111 14.03 -0.79 1.07
CA GLN A 111 13.05 -0.23 0.14
C GLN A 111 11.92 0.51 0.86
N ALA A 112 11.12 1.25 0.10
CA ALA A 112 9.88 1.82 0.59
C ALA A 112 8.79 0.75 0.65
N VAL A 113 8.20 0.54 1.82
CA VAL A 113 7.10 -0.40 2.05
C VAL A 113 5.78 0.38 2.06
N GLN A 114 4.80 -0.09 1.28
CA GLN A 114 3.46 0.50 1.34
C GLN A 114 2.69 0.00 2.58
N VAL A 115 2.11 0.94 3.33
CA VAL A 115 1.21 0.64 4.46
C VAL A 115 -0.08 1.43 4.28
N GLN A 116 -1.21 0.72 4.23
CA GLN A 116 -2.52 1.37 4.18
C GLN A 116 -3.08 1.55 5.59
N LEU A 117 -3.66 2.71 5.87
CA LEU A 117 -4.37 2.98 7.11
C LEU A 117 -5.85 3.20 6.83
N LEU A 118 -6.70 2.58 7.65
CA LEU A 118 -8.09 2.98 7.84
C LEU A 118 -8.15 3.80 9.12
N LEU A 119 -8.52 5.08 8.97
CA LEU A 119 -8.57 6.03 10.05
C LEU A 119 -9.95 5.99 10.73
N PRO A 120 -9.98 6.22 12.06
CA PRO A 120 -11.19 6.12 12.86
C PRO A 120 -12.22 7.19 12.49
N ALA A 121 -13.49 6.92 12.80
CA ALA A 121 -14.61 7.85 12.54
C ALA A 121 -14.35 9.27 13.06
N GLN A 122 -13.81 9.38 14.27
CA GLN A 122 -13.52 10.67 14.93
C GLN A 122 -12.19 11.31 14.53
N TRP A 123 -11.49 10.77 13.53
CA TRP A 123 -10.17 11.26 13.13
C TRP A 123 -10.16 12.79 12.93
N ASN A 124 -11.13 13.33 12.19
CA ASN A 124 -11.19 14.75 11.91
C ASN A 124 -11.88 15.56 13.01
N ALA A 125 -12.87 14.97 13.68
CA ALA A 125 -13.67 15.63 14.71
C ALA A 125 -12.92 15.83 16.03
N ASP A 126 -11.96 14.95 16.33
CA ASP A 126 -11.11 15.03 17.52
C ASP A 126 -9.64 14.95 17.10
N PRO A 127 -9.03 16.07 16.68
CA PRO A 127 -7.64 16.11 16.20
C PRO A 127 -6.60 15.87 17.29
N GLY A 128 -6.98 16.01 18.58
CA GLY A 128 -6.09 15.78 19.72
C GLY A 128 -6.07 14.34 20.23
N ARG A 129 -7.09 13.54 19.91
CA ARG A 129 -7.20 12.15 20.36
C ARG A 129 -6.21 11.22 19.67
N THR A 130 -5.64 10.32 20.48
CA THR A 130 -4.91 9.14 20.04
C THR A 130 -5.82 7.91 20.05
N TYR A 131 -5.50 6.93 19.21
CA TYR A 131 -6.38 5.78 18.97
C TYR A 131 -5.66 4.45 19.16
N PRO A 132 -6.35 3.42 19.68
CA PRO A 132 -5.82 2.06 19.62
C PRO A 132 -5.61 1.63 18.17
N SER A 133 -4.68 0.72 17.92
CA SER A 133 -4.41 0.21 16.58
C SER A 133 -4.67 -1.28 16.43
N LEU A 134 -5.04 -1.70 15.22
CA LEU A 134 -5.11 -3.10 14.82
C LEU A 134 -4.19 -3.31 13.62
N LEU A 135 -3.08 -4.02 13.81
CA LEU A 135 -2.25 -4.51 12.70
C LEU A 135 -2.94 -5.71 12.06
N LEU A 136 -3.36 -5.57 10.80
CA LEU A 136 -4.14 -6.57 10.08
C LEU A 136 -3.35 -7.12 8.88
N LEU A 137 -2.83 -8.33 9.04
CA LEU A 137 -1.85 -8.98 8.16
C LEU A 137 -2.53 -9.81 7.07
N ASP A 138 -1.94 -9.79 5.86
CA ASP A 138 -2.43 -10.47 4.67
C ASP A 138 -1.98 -11.94 4.62
N GLY A 139 -2.51 -12.69 3.65
CA GLY A 139 -2.20 -14.10 3.44
C GLY A 139 -0.95 -14.35 2.58
N LEU A 140 -0.72 -15.65 2.32
CA LEU A 140 0.46 -16.15 1.61
C LEU A 140 0.66 -15.56 0.20
N ARG A 141 -0.42 -15.12 -0.45
CA ARG A 141 -0.44 -14.54 -1.82
C ARG A 141 -0.64 -13.03 -1.82
N ALA A 142 -0.17 -12.33 -0.78
CA ALA A 142 -0.21 -10.87 -0.69
C ALA A 142 0.34 -10.23 -1.97
N ARG A 143 -0.35 -9.18 -2.45
CA ARG A 143 0.01 -8.45 -3.67
C ARG A 143 0.73 -7.15 -3.31
N ASP A 144 1.55 -6.65 -4.21
CA ASP A 144 2.33 -5.42 -4.01
C ASP A 144 1.53 -4.13 -4.33
N ASP A 145 0.31 -4.25 -4.86
CA ASP A 145 -0.52 -3.09 -5.26
C ASP A 145 -1.53 -2.64 -4.20
N ALA A 146 -2.07 -3.56 -3.40
CA ALA A 146 -2.91 -3.26 -2.24
C ALA A 146 -3.03 -4.47 -1.30
N SER A 147 -3.42 -4.21 -0.05
CA SER A 147 -3.77 -5.28 0.90
C SER A 147 -5.01 -6.01 0.40
N GLY A 148 -4.94 -7.34 0.37
CA GLY A 148 -6.02 -8.24 -0.01
C GLY A 148 -7.28 -8.01 0.81
N TRP A 149 -7.16 -7.61 2.09
CA TRP A 149 -8.30 -7.21 2.91
C TRP A 149 -9.14 -6.11 2.24
N THR A 150 -8.50 -5.10 1.66
CA THR A 150 -9.22 -4.00 0.99
C THR A 150 -9.70 -4.34 -0.41
N LEU A 151 -9.08 -5.34 -1.05
CA LEU A 151 -9.43 -5.78 -2.41
C LEU A 151 -10.62 -6.75 -2.40
N GLU A 152 -10.65 -7.64 -1.42
CA GLU A 152 -11.50 -8.85 -1.47
C GLU A 152 -12.60 -8.83 -0.41
N THR A 153 -12.64 -7.80 0.44
CA THR A 153 -13.60 -7.70 1.54
C THR A 153 -14.23 -6.30 1.68
N LYS A 154 -15.11 -6.17 2.67
CA LYS A 154 -15.73 -4.90 3.08
C LYS A 154 -15.07 -4.34 4.35
N VAL A 155 -13.79 -4.63 4.58
CA VAL A 155 -13.03 -4.18 5.76
C VAL A 155 -13.15 -2.68 5.98
N SER A 156 -12.98 -1.85 4.94
CA SER A 156 -13.09 -0.39 5.05
C SER A 156 -14.47 0.03 5.58
N GLN A 157 -15.54 -0.54 5.00
CA GLN A 157 -16.92 -0.23 5.39
C GLN A 157 -17.25 -0.66 6.83
N PHE A 158 -16.64 -1.76 7.28
CA PHE A 158 -16.80 -2.25 8.64
C PHE A 158 -16.13 -1.31 9.67
N PHE A 159 -14.96 -0.76 9.34
CA PHE A 159 -14.18 0.09 10.23
C PHE A 159 -14.50 1.60 10.14
N ASP A 160 -15.22 2.07 9.12
CA ASP A 160 -15.60 3.49 8.96
C ASP A 160 -16.21 4.11 10.23
N ALA A 161 -16.98 3.32 10.99
CA ALA A 161 -17.68 3.76 12.21
C ALA A 161 -17.01 3.27 13.50
N LYS A 162 -15.71 2.93 13.45
CA LYS A 162 -14.94 2.38 14.57
C LYS A 162 -13.82 3.33 14.99
N ASN A 163 -13.48 3.30 16.27
CA ASN A 163 -12.44 4.15 16.86
C ASN A 163 -11.10 3.43 17.02
N ALA A 164 -10.60 2.86 15.93
CA ALA A 164 -9.27 2.27 15.89
C ALA A 164 -8.59 2.61 14.56
N VAL A 165 -7.27 2.77 14.58
CA VAL A 165 -6.46 2.85 13.37
C VAL A 165 -6.17 1.43 12.90
N VAL A 166 -6.69 1.03 11.74
CA VAL A 166 -6.37 -0.27 11.16
C VAL A 166 -5.17 -0.12 10.25
N ILE A 167 -4.12 -0.89 10.50
CA ILE A 167 -2.83 -0.85 9.80
C ILE A 167 -2.77 -2.08 8.90
N LEU A 168 -2.66 -1.88 7.59
CA LEU A 168 -2.64 -2.94 6.59
C LEU A 168 -1.35 -2.84 5.75
N PRO A 169 -0.27 -3.55 6.13
CA PRO A 169 0.93 -3.63 5.32
C PRO A 169 0.61 -4.27 3.96
N VAL A 170 1.24 -3.77 2.89
CA VAL A 170 1.03 -4.24 1.51
C VAL A 170 2.27 -4.97 1.00
N GLY A 171 2.05 -6.04 0.24
CA GLY A 171 3.11 -6.90 -0.28
C GLY A 171 3.58 -7.96 0.70
N GLY A 172 4.76 -8.52 0.46
CA GLY A 172 5.37 -9.53 1.33
C GLY A 172 4.84 -10.95 1.08
N GLN A 173 4.60 -11.31 -0.18
CA GLN A 173 4.23 -12.68 -0.59
C GLN A 173 5.13 -13.73 0.09
N SER A 174 4.54 -14.75 0.72
CA SER A 174 5.25 -15.82 1.44
C SER A 174 6.17 -15.38 2.59
N SER A 175 6.19 -14.10 2.98
CA SER A 175 7.15 -13.58 3.97
C SER A 175 6.97 -14.11 5.39
N PHE A 176 5.78 -14.62 5.74
CA PHE A 176 5.35 -14.89 7.12
C PHE A 176 5.51 -13.69 8.07
N TYR A 177 5.67 -12.48 7.52
CA TYR A 177 5.99 -11.25 8.26
C TYR A 177 7.10 -11.43 9.31
N THR A 178 8.08 -12.29 9.00
CA THR A 178 9.26 -12.57 9.84
C THR A 178 10.50 -11.94 9.24
N ASP A 179 11.55 -11.82 10.04
CA ASP A 179 12.90 -11.61 9.54
C ASP A 179 13.43 -12.92 8.95
N TRP A 180 14.02 -12.86 7.76
CA TRP A 180 14.58 -14.02 7.04
C TRP A 180 16.07 -14.18 7.35
N VAL A 181 16.57 -15.42 7.33
CA VAL A 181 18.00 -15.72 7.53
C VAL A 181 18.85 -15.38 6.31
N SER A 182 18.25 -15.38 5.13
CA SER A 182 18.91 -14.98 3.89
C SER A 182 17.90 -14.51 2.85
N ASP A 183 18.33 -13.62 1.97
CA ASP A 183 17.48 -13.08 0.91
C ASP A 183 17.03 -14.17 -0.06
N ALA A 184 15.82 -14.02 -0.57
CA ALA A 184 15.31 -14.87 -1.63
C ALA A 184 14.59 -14.03 -2.68
N LYS A 185 14.75 -14.41 -3.94
CA LYS A 185 14.03 -13.79 -5.07
C LYS A 185 14.18 -12.27 -5.16
N GLY A 186 15.31 -11.73 -4.70
CA GLY A 186 15.60 -10.29 -4.72
C GLY A 186 14.93 -9.48 -3.63
N ALA A 187 14.38 -10.12 -2.58
CA ALA A 187 13.78 -9.45 -1.44
C ALA A 187 14.57 -9.70 -0.15
N ALA A 188 14.94 -8.61 0.53
CA ALA A 188 15.42 -8.61 1.90
C ALA A 188 14.23 -8.56 2.86
N TYR A 189 13.68 -9.72 3.21
CA TYR A 189 12.52 -9.80 4.10
C TYR A 189 12.94 -9.67 5.56
N GLN A 190 12.85 -8.45 6.08
CA GLN A 190 13.01 -8.08 7.49
C GLN A 190 11.70 -7.51 8.04
N TRP A 191 10.60 -8.25 7.84
CA TRP A 191 9.25 -7.78 8.13
C TRP A 191 8.98 -7.64 9.63
N GLU A 192 9.55 -8.49 10.48
CA GLU A 192 9.36 -8.36 11.93
C GLU A 192 10.02 -7.07 12.41
N THR A 193 11.24 -6.80 11.94
CA THR A 193 11.96 -5.56 12.22
C THR A 193 11.17 -4.34 11.71
N PHE A 194 10.68 -4.36 10.47
CA PHE A 194 9.85 -3.27 9.94
C PHE A 194 8.59 -3.03 10.78
N LEU A 195 7.83 -4.09 11.06
CA LEU A 195 6.53 -4.00 11.74
C LEU A 195 6.62 -3.66 13.22
N MET A 196 7.73 -3.97 13.88
CA MET A 196 7.86 -3.81 15.33
C MET A 196 8.89 -2.77 15.75
N GLN A 197 9.89 -2.46 14.91
CA GLN A 197 10.95 -1.52 15.27
C GLN A 197 10.89 -0.21 14.49
N GLU A 198 10.37 -0.23 13.25
CA GLU A 198 10.37 0.96 12.39
C GLU A 198 8.99 1.63 12.30
N LEU A 199 7.95 0.84 12.00
CA LEU A 199 6.61 1.34 11.72
C LEU A 199 5.89 1.90 12.97
N PRO A 200 5.84 1.20 14.12
CA PRO A 200 5.07 1.68 15.27
C PRO A 200 5.49 3.06 15.78
N PRO A 201 6.77 3.38 16.00
CA PRO A 201 7.15 4.70 16.48
C PRO A 201 6.88 5.81 15.45
N LEU A 202 6.91 5.50 14.15
CA LEU A 202 6.51 6.46 13.10
C LEU A 202 5.01 6.74 13.17
N LEU A 203 4.18 5.71 13.30
CA LEU A 203 2.73 5.86 13.39
C LEU A 203 2.29 6.55 14.70
N ALA A 204 3.00 6.31 15.80
CA ALA A 204 2.75 7.00 17.06
C ALA A 204 3.03 8.51 16.94
N ARG A 205 4.11 8.89 16.25
CA ARG A 205 4.49 10.29 16.04
C ARG A 205 3.56 11.02 15.09
N ASP A 206 3.30 10.43 13.92
CA ASP A 206 2.69 11.15 12.78
C ASP A 206 1.22 10.81 12.56
N TRP A 207 0.75 9.67 13.07
CA TRP A 207 -0.58 9.11 12.77
C TRP A 207 -1.45 8.87 14.01
N ARG A 208 -1.08 9.46 15.15
CA ARG A 208 -1.85 9.45 16.41
C ARG A 208 -2.23 8.04 16.89
N VAL A 209 -1.40 7.05 16.58
CA VAL A 209 -1.52 5.72 17.15
C VAL A 209 -1.10 5.79 18.63
N GLY A 210 -1.97 5.33 19.52
CA GLY A 210 -1.76 5.32 20.96
C GLY A 210 -0.90 4.15 21.44
N ASP A 211 -1.07 3.77 22.70
CA ASP A 211 -0.30 2.72 23.39
C ASP A 211 -1.03 1.37 23.49
N LYS A 212 -2.24 1.27 22.91
CA LYS A 212 -3.03 0.04 22.88
C LYS A 212 -3.05 -0.55 21.48
N HIS A 213 -2.64 -1.81 21.37
CA HIS A 213 -2.43 -2.47 20.09
C HIS A 213 -3.03 -3.87 20.09
N GLY A 214 -3.60 -4.24 18.95
CA GLY A 214 -3.90 -5.62 18.61
C GLY A 214 -3.21 -6.00 17.30
N VAL A 215 -2.99 -7.30 17.13
CA VAL A 215 -2.51 -7.89 15.88
C VAL A 215 -3.47 -8.99 15.42
N ALA A 216 -3.76 -9.02 14.14
CA ALA A 216 -4.63 -10.01 13.54
C ALA A 216 -4.15 -10.34 12.13
N GLY A 217 -4.50 -11.51 11.62
CA GLY A 217 -4.24 -11.82 10.23
C GLY A 217 -4.88 -13.14 9.78
N LEU A 218 -4.87 -13.35 8.47
CA LEU A 218 -5.38 -14.58 7.87
C LEU A 218 -4.24 -15.45 7.33
N SER A 219 -4.40 -16.78 7.31
CA SER A 219 -3.41 -17.69 6.72
C SER A 219 -2.00 -17.44 7.28
N MET A 220 -1.02 -17.19 6.41
CA MET A 220 0.31 -16.68 6.74
C MET A 220 0.30 -15.53 7.76
N GLY A 221 -0.55 -14.51 7.58
CA GLY A 221 -0.72 -13.40 8.50
C GLY A 221 -1.30 -13.80 9.85
N GLY A 222 -2.11 -14.87 9.90
CA GLY A 222 -2.62 -15.42 11.16
C GLY A 222 -1.54 -16.15 11.97
N THR A 223 -0.64 -16.86 11.29
CA THR A 223 0.60 -17.37 11.90
C THR A 223 1.46 -16.22 12.42
N ALA A 224 1.72 -15.22 11.57
CA ALA A 224 2.49 -14.04 11.92
C ALA A 224 1.93 -13.27 13.13
N ALA A 225 0.61 -13.08 13.19
CA ALA A 225 -0.03 -12.42 14.31
C ALA A 225 0.30 -13.10 15.64
N MET A 226 0.27 -14.44 15.68
CA MET A 226 0.61 -15.19 16.88
C MET A 226 2.12 -15.18 17.17
N MET A 227 2.98 -15.23 16.14
CA MET A 227 4.44 -15.07 16.29
C MET A 227 4.80 -13.71 16.90
N LEU A 228 4.20 -12.63 16.41
CA LEU A 228 4.41 -11.29 16.95
C LEU A 228 3.86 -11.17 18.38
N ALA A 229 2.69 -11.74 18.66
CA ALA A 229 2.07 -11.73 19.98
C ALA A 229 2.93 -12.44 21.05
N GLN A 230 3.55 -13.58 20.73
CA GLN A 230 4.46 -14.26 21.66
C GLN A 230 5.81 -13.53 21.83
N ARG A 231 6.29 -12.82 20.80
CA ARG A 231 7.63 -12.17 20.81
C ARG A 231 7.59 -10.77 21.43
N TYR A 232 6.46 -10.07 21.30
CA TYR A 232 6.22 -8.71 21.83
C TYR A 232 5.00 -8.68 22.77
N PRO A 233 4.98 -9.50 23.84
CA PRO A 233 3.77 -9.71 24.63
C PRO A 233 3.30 -8.48 25.43
N GLU A 234 4.19 -7.53 25.70
CA GLU A 234 3.84 -6.25 26.36
C GLU A 234 3.22 -5.24 25.39
N HIS A 235 3.44 -5.40 24.08
CA HIS A 235 2.94 -4.45 23.07
C HIS A 235 1.47 -4.73 22.72
N PHE A 236 1.08 -5.99 22.61
CA PHE A 236 -0.26 -6.38 22.17
C PHE A 236 -1.18 -6.76 23.33
N GLN A 237 -2.38 -6.17 23.39
CA GLN A 237 -3.45 -6.60 24.30
C GLN A 237 -4.39 -7.63 23.65
N PHE A 238 -4.33 -7.76 22.34
CA PHE A 238 -5.17 -8.64 21.55
C PHE A 238 -4.39 -9.30 20.41
N ALA A 239 -4.60 -10.59 20.18
CA ALA A 239 -4.08 -11.29 19.02
C ALA A 239 -5.16 -12.17 18.37
N ALA A 240 -5.25 -12.16 17.03
CA ALA A 240 -6.15 -13.02 16.29
C ALA A 240 -5.53 -13.76 15.11
N SER A 241 -5.91 -15.03 14.94
CA SER A 241 -5.54 -15.85 13.79
C SER A 241 -6.78 -16.38 13.07
N TYR A 242 -6.96 -15.97 11.82
CA TYR A 242 -8.03 -16.42 10.94
C TYR A 242 -7.52 -17.48 9.96
N SER A 243 -7.74 -18.74 10.29
CA SER A 243 -7.22 -19.88 9.56
C SER A 243 -5.69 -19.84 9.38
N GLY A 244 -4.93 -19.51 10.44
CA GLY A 244 -3.47 -19.58 10.40
C GLY A 244 -2.91 -20.99 10.62
N PHE A 245 -1.60 -21.15 10.37
CA PHE A 245 -0.84 -22.35 10.73
C PHE A 245 -0.17 -22.11 12.10
N LEU A 246 -0.80 -22.57 13.17
CA LEU A 246 -0.36 -22.24 14.55
C LEU A 246 0.56 -23.30 15.17
N ASP A 247 1.09 -24.19 14.34
CA ASP A 247 2.04 -25.23 14.68
C ASP A 247 2.95 -25.44 13.47
N THR A 248 4.19 -24.97 13.58
CA THR A 248 5.16 -24.96 12.47
C THR A 248 6.20 -26.07 12.57
N THR A 249 6.32 -26.73 13.74
CA THR A 249 7.40 -27.70 14.02
C THR A 249 6.92 -29.15 14.11
N SER A 250 5.64 -29.41 14.33
CA SER A 250 5.13 -30.79 14.40
C SER A 250 5.44 -31.55 13.11
N PHE A 251 5.60 -32.87 13.24
CA PHE A 251 5.98 -33.75 12.13
C PHE A 251 5.17 -33.47 10.85
N GLY A 252 5.87 -33.15 9.75
CA GLY A 252 5.28 -32.84 8.45
C GLY A 252 4.87 -31.37 8.23
N MET A 253 4.83 -30.54 9.27
CA MET A 253 4.46 -29.12 9.14
C MET A 253 5.53 -28.26 8.44
N PRO A 254 6.84 -28.41 8.74
CA PRO A 254 7.86 -27.69 7.99
C PRO A 254 7.80 -27.96 6.48
N GLU A 255 7.58 -29.22 6.09
CA GLU A 255 7.42 -29.62 4.69
C GLU A 255 6.15 -29.06 4.07
N ALA A 256 5.04 -29.04 4.81
CA ALA A 256 3.79 -28.45 4.33
C ALA A 256 3.91 -26.94 4.09
N ILE A 257 4.55 -26.21 5.02
CA ILE A 257 4.83 -24.78 4.87
C ILE A 257 5.74 -24.53 3.66
N LYS A 258 6.78 -25.36 3.48
CA LYS A 258 7.64 -25.32 2.30
C LYS A 258 6.85 -25.49 0.99
N VAL A 259 5.95 -26.48 0.92
CA VAL A 259 5.09 -26.68 -0.26
C VAL A 259 4.18 -25.49 -0.50
N ALA A 260 3.60 -24.92 0.55
CA ALA A 260 2.76 -23.74 0.44
C ALA A 260 3.53 -22.52 -0.11
N MET A 261 4.74 -22.26 0.39
CA MET A 261 5.61 -21.18 -0.10
C MET A 261 6.08 -21.41 -1.54
N GLN A 262 6.32 -22.68 -1.91
CA GLN A 262 6.68 -23.06 -3.27
C GLN A 262 5.52 -22.78 -4.25
N ASP A 263 4.28 -23.06 -3.86
CA ASP A 263 3.09 -22.71 -4.64
C ASP A 263 2.85 -21.19 -4.68
N ALA A 264 3.03 -20.52 -3.54
CA ALA A 264 2.88 -19.07 -3.41
C ALA A 264 4.14 -18.32 -3.84
N GLY A 265 4.50 -18.48 -5.11
CA GLY A 265 5.57 -17.72 -5.75
C GLY A 265 6.93 -18.40 -5.74
N GLY A 266 7.06 -19.66 -5.33
CA GLY A 266 8.32 -20.41 -5.45
C GLY A 266 9.39 -19.99 -4.45
N TYR A 267 8.99 -19.58 -3.25
CA TYR A 267 9.92 -19.14 -2.21
C TYR A 267 10.53 -20.33 -1.45
N PRO A 268 11.86 -20.39 -1.27
CA PRO A 268 12.48 -21.43 -0.46
C PRO A 268 12.27 -21.16 1.03
N ALA A 269 11.65 -22.09 1.75
CA ALA A 269 11.42 -21.97 3.20
C ALA A 269 12.72 -21.92 4.01
N GLU A 270 13.80 -22.51 3.49
CA GLU A 270 15.11 -22.53 4.13
C GLU A 270 15.76 -21.14 4.20
N ASN A 271 15.39 -20.22 3.32
CA ASN A 271 15.84 -18.82 3.38
C ASN A 271 15.13 -18.03 4.49
N MET A 272 13.93 -18.48 4.90
CA MET A 272 13.14 -17.83 5.94
C MET A 272 13.69 -18.14 7.33
N TRP A 273 13.74 -19.42 7.72
CA TRP A 273 14.14 -19.84 9.06
C TRP A 273 15.32 -20.83 9.08
N GLY A 274 16.06 -20.97 7.98
CA GLY A 274 17.13 -21.96 7.87
C GLY A 274 16.60 -23.38 7.65
N PRO A 275 17.43 -24.42 7.86
CA PRO A 275 17.04 -25.81 7.67
C PRO A 275 15.70 -26.15 8.34
N LEU A 276 14.87 -26.96 7.69
CA LEU A 276 13.56 -27.35 8.23
C LEU A 276 13.70 -27.96 9.64
N GLY A 277 12.94 -27.44 10.60
CA GLY A 277 13.02 -27.89 12.00
C GLY A 277 14.22 -27.37 12.79
N SER A 278 14.97 -26.40 12.25
CA SER A 278 16.04 -25.71 13.00
C SER A 278 15.52 -25.02 14.27
N GLU A 279 16.44 -24.53 15.10
CA GLU A 279 16.11 -23.72 16.28
C GLU A 279 15.20 -22.52 15.94
N ARG A 280 15.42 -21.85 14.81
CA ARG A 280 14.60 -20.71 14.39
C ARG A 280 13.16 -21.12 14.02
N TRP A 281 12.93 -22.35 13.55
CA TRP A 281 11.57 -22.87 13.41
C TRP A 281 10.88 -23.02 14.77
N GLN A 282 11.62 -23.45 15.80
CA GLN A 282 11.09 -23.58 17.16
C GLN A 282 10.84 -22.22 17.81
N GLU A 283 11.73 -21.25 17.61
CA GLU A 283 11.56 -19.87 18.07
C GLU A 283 10.28 -19.21 17.50
N GLN A 284 9.91 -19.59 16.27
CA GLN A 284 8.81 -19.00 15.51
C GLN A 284 7.52 -19.84 15.59
N ASP A 285 7.48 -20.94 16.35
CA ASP A 285 6.29 -21.79 16.44
C ASP A 285 5.30 -21.30 17.51
N PRO A 286 4.11 -20.76 17.14
CA PRO A 286 3.13 -20.28 18.11
C PRO A 286 2.73 -21.30 19.16
N LYS A 287 2.68 -22.58 18.80
CA LYS A 287 2.32 -23.67 19.73
C LYS A 287 3.31 -23.78 20.89
N LEU A 288 4.60 -23.50 20.65
CA LEU A 288 5.65 -23.76 21.64
C LEU A 288 5.78 -22.65 22.69
N HIS A 289 5.17 -21.47 22.45
CA HIS A 289 5.32 -20.29 23.31
C HIS A 289 3.99 -19.70 23.78
N THR A 290 2.97 -20.55 23.97
CA THR A 290 1.63 -20.08 24.39
C THR A 290 1.66 -19.36 25.73
N GLU A 291 2.56 -19.74 26.63
CA GLU A 291 2.75 -19.13 27.94
C GLU A 291 3.13 -17.65 27.88
N LYS A 292 3.85 -17.21 26.82
CA LYS A 292 4.25 -15.81 26.61
C LYS A 292 3.06 -14.91 26.30
N MET A 293 1.95 -15.47 25.84
CA MET A 293 0.73 -14.74 25.51
C MET A 293 -0.25 -14.60 26.68
N ARG A 294 0.17 -14.98 27.90
CA ARG A 294 -0.67 -14.84 29.10
C ARG A 294 -1.06 -13.38 29.34
N GLY A 295 -2.35 -13.16 29.58
CA GLY A 295 -2.92 -11.83 29.82
C GLY A 295 -3.35 -11.09 28.55
N GLN A 296 -2.99 -11.60 27.36
CA GLN A 296 -3.54 -11.12 26.10
C GLN A 296 -4.90 -11.74 25.83
N SER A 297 -5.74 -11.01 25.09
CA SER A 297 -7.02 -11.50 24.61
C SER A 297 -6.83 -12.23 23.27
N ILE A 298 -6.91 -13.56 23.27
CA ILE A 298 -6.58 -14.39 22.10
C ILE A 298 -7.85 -14.89 21.40
N TYR A 299 -7.93 -14.70 20.08
CA TYR A 299 -8.96 -15.23 19.20
C TYR A 299 -8.35 -16.13 18.12
N VAL A 300 -8.83 -17.35 17.97
CA VAL A 300 -8.42 -18.23 16.87
C VAL A 300 -9.64 -18.80 16.18
N SER A 301 -9.60 -18.84 14.86
CA SER A 301 -10.64 -19.49 14.08
C SER A 301 -10.07 -20.38 13.00
N ALA A 302 -10.72 -21.51 12.75
CA ALA A 302 -10.47 -22.33 11.57
C ALA A 302 -11.77 -23.04 11.16
N GLY A 303 -12.00 -23.13 9.86
CA GLY A 303 -13.04 -23.94 9.24
C GLY A 303 -12.72 -25.44 9.29
N SER A 304 -13.41 -26.19 8.44
CA SER A 304 -13.22 -27.64 8.29
C SER A 304 -12.69 -28.02 6.91
N GLY A 305 -12.56 -27.07 5.99
CA GLY A 305 -12.31 -27.33 4.57
C GLY A 305 -13.58 -27.70 3.80
N ASN A 306 -14.62 -28.19 4.48
CA ASN A 306 -15.85 -28.62 3.82
C ASN A 306 -16.56 -27.45 3.11
N THR A 307 -17.26 -27.76 2.01
CA THR A 307 -18.11 -26.80 1.30
C THR A 307 -19.07 -26.10 2.26
N GLY A 308 -18.96 -24.79 2.38
CA GLY A 308 -19.89 -23.96 3.13
C GLY A 308 -20.72 -23.03 2.24
N PRO A 309 -21.47 -22.09 2.84
CA PRO A 309 -22.41 -21.23 2.12
C PRO A 309 -21.79 -20.33 1.04
N TRP A 310 -20.48 -20.09 1.10
CA TRP A 310 -19.76 -19.24 0.15
C TRP A 310 -18.89 -20.03 -0.85
N ASP A 311 -19.02 -21.36 -0.87
CA ASP A 311 -18.24 -22.25 -1.74
C ASP A 311 -19.05 -22.82 -2.91
N GLN A 312 -18.36 -23.14 -4.00
CA GLN A 312 -18.94 -23.89 -5.12
C GLN A 312 -18.72 -25.40 -4.92
N PRO A 313 -19.79 -26.21 -4.85
CA PRO A 313 -19.67 -27.65 -4.64
C PRO A 313 -19.08 -28.37 -5.86
N SER A 314 -18.16 -29.32 -5.64
CA SER A 314 -17.49 -30.08 -6.72
C SER A 314 -18.31 -31.25 -7.30
N GLY A 315 -19.52 -31.48 -6.79
CA GLY A 315 -20.33 -32.66 -7.09
C GLY A 315 -20.00 -33.89 -6.23
N LEU A 316 -18.91 -33.85 -5.45
CA LEU A 316 -18.63 -34.80 -4.38
C LEU A 316 -19.16 -34.25 -3.04
N PRO A 317 -19.74 -35.08 -2.14
CA PRO A 317 -20.23 -34.63 -0.84
C PRO A 317 -19.12 -33.91 -0.05
N ASP A 318 -19.43 -32.70 0.44
CA ASP A 318 -18.58 -31.87 1.30
C ASP A 318 -17.22 -31.40 0.74
N ILE A 319 -16.91 -31.65 -0.55
CA ILE A 319 -15.66 -31.20 -1.17
C ILE A 319 -15.93 -30.02 -2.13
N PRO A 320 -15.24 -28.87 -1.98
CA PRO A 320 -15.38 -27.71 -2.88
C PRO A 320 -14.55 -27.89 -4.16
N THR A 321 -14.83 -27.13 -5.21
CA THR A 321 -13.99 -27.11 -6.44
C THR A 321 -12.58 -26.54 -6.21
N ASN A 322 -12.39 -25.76 -5.14
CA ASN A 322 -11.09 -25.21 -4.72
C ASN A 322 -10.30 -26.21 -3.86
N PHE A 323 -9.74 -27.23 -4.49
CA PHE A 323 -8.95 -28.26 -3.81
C PHE A 323 -7.73 -27.73 -3.03
N PRO A 324 -6.95 -26.74 -3.52
CA PRO A 324 -5.87 -26.15 -2.73
C PRO A 324 -6.35 -25.46 -1.44
N GLY A 325 -7.46 -24.72 -1.52
CA GLY A 325 -8.07 -24.09 -0.35
C GLY A 325 -8.63 -25.10 0.68
N TYR A 326 -9.19 -26.21 0.21
CA TYR A 326 -9.61 -27.33 1.07
C TYR A 326 -8.44 -27.91 1.87
N GLY A 327 -7.33 -28.25 1.19
CA GLY A 327 -6.18 -28.87 1.83
C GLY A 327 -5.48 -27.96 2.86
N LEU A 328 -5.33 -26.67 2.54
CA LEU A 328 -4.75 -25.70 3.47
C LEU A 328 -5.64 -25.47 4.70
N GLU A 329 -6.97 -25.47 4.54
CA GLU A 329 -7.89 -25.29 5.67
C GLU A 329 -7.84 -26.47 6.64
N LEU A 330 -7.69 -27.70 6.15
CA LEU A 330 -7.50 -28.87 7.00
C LEU A 330 -6.23 -28.76 7.85
N LEU A 331 -5.12 -28.32 7.25
CA LEU A 331 -3.86 -28.09 7.97
C LEU A 331 -4.00 -26.97 8.99
N SER A 332 -4.60 -25.84 8.61
CA SER A 332 -4.90 -24.75 9.54
C SER A 332 -5.75 -25.22 10.71
N ARG A 333 -6.78 -26.04 10.45
CA ARG A 333 -7.66 -26.56 11.49
C ARG A 333 -6.91 -27.46 12.47
N MET A 334 -6.10 -28.37 11.97
CA MET A 334 -5.28 -29.26 12.80
C MET A 334 -4.35 -28.45 13.70
N THR A 335 -3.58 -27.53 13.11
CA THR A 335 -2.59 -26.71 13.84
C THR A 335 -3.23 -25.73 14.82
N THR A 336 -4.40 -25.16 14.49
CA THR A 336 -5.15 -24.33 15.43
C THR A 336 -5.65 -25.14 16.63
N GLN A 337 -6.06 -26.40 16.42
CA GLN A 337 -6.46 -27.28 17.52
C GLN A 337 -5.28 -27.65 18.42
N THR A 338 -4.09 -27.92 17.86
CA THR A 338 -2.89 -28.22 18.66
C THR A 338 -2.49 -27.01 19.51
N PHE A 339 -2.52 -25.81 18.94
CA PHE A 339 -2.32 -24.55 19.65
C PHE A 339 -3.30 -24.36 20.81
N VAL A 340 -4.61 -24.49 20.56
CA VAL A 340 -5.66 -24.33 21.61
C VAL A 340 -5.46 -25.33 22.75
N ASN A 341 -5.12 -26.58 22.43
CA ASN A 341 -4.89 -27.61 23.44
C ASN A 341 -3.70 -27.26 24.33
N LYS A 342 -2.61 -26.78 23.73
CA LYS A 342 -1.38 -26.38 24.42
C LYS A 342 -1.59 -25.13 25.29
N ALA A 343 -2.22 -24.09 24.74
CA ALA A 343 -2.59 -22.88 25.48
C ALA A 343 -3.46 -23.19 26.69
N ARG A 344 -4.51 -24.01 26.53
CA ARG A 344 -5.39 -24.41 27.63
C ARG A 344 -4.67 -25.24 28.69
N ALA A 345 -3.76 -26.14 28.28
CA ALA A 345 -2.94 -26.91 29.23
C ALA A 345 -2.04 -26.01 30.08
N GLU A 346 -1.65 -24.84 29.57
CA GLU A 346 -0.85 -23.83 30.26
C GLU A 346 -1.70 -22.76 30.97
N GLY A 347 -3.03 -22.89 30.96
CA GLY A 347 -3.95 -21.94 31.57
C GLY A 347 -3.97 -20.57 30.87
N VAL A 348 -3.72 -20.53 29.56
CA VAL A 348 -3.90 -19.34 28.72
C VAL A 348 -5.30 -19.40 28.11
N GLU A 349 -6.10 -18.35 28.34
CA GLU A 349 -7.47 -18.28 27.81
C GLU A 349 -7.46 -17.99 26.31
N VAL A 350 -8.20 -18.80 25.55
CA VAL A 350 -8.31 -18.68 24.08
C VAL A 350 -9.76 -18.82 23.66
N THR A 351 -10.27 -17.81 22.97
CA THR A 351 -11.54 -17.89 22.23
C THR A 351 -11.29 -18.65 20.94
N ALA A 352 -11.78 -19.88 20.84
CA ALA A 352 -11.63 -20.72 19.66
C ALA A 352 -12.96 -20.87 18.91
N ASN A 353 -13.00 -20.41 17.66
CA ASN A 353 -14.15 -20.58 16.76
C ASN A 353 -13.85 -21.61 15.66
N PHE A 354 -14.54 -22.74 15.77
CA PHE A 354 -14.27 -23.91 14.99
C PHE A 354 -15.49 -24.24 14.14
N ARG A 355 -15.58 -23.65 12.94
CA ARG A 355 -16.77 -23.79 12.11
C ARG A 355 -16.92 -25.21 11.56
N PRO A 356 -18.17 -25.70 11.39
CA PRO A 356 -18.44 -27.01 10.80
C PRO A 356 -18.19 -27.04 9.29
N SER A 357 -18.17 -25.88 8.63
CA SER A 357 -17.95 -25.71 7.19
C SER A 357 -17.19 -24.41 6.89
N GLY A 358 -16.68 -24.33 5.65
CA GLY A 358 -15.98 -23.19 5.09
C GLY A 358 -14.54 -23.51 4.68
N THR A 359 -14.11 -22.82 3.63
CA THR A 359 -12.80 -22.99 2.99
C THR A 359 -11.88 -21.81 3.28
N HIS A 360 -10.61 -21.95 2.87
CA HIS A 360 -9.57 -20.94 2.98
C HIS A 360 -9.79 -19.77 1.99
N THR A 361 -10.86 -18.98 2.18
CA THR A 361 -11.27 -17.89 1.28
C THR A 361 -11.79 -16.63 2.01
N TRP A 362 -11.80 -15.51 1.29
CA TRP A 362 -12.06 -14.16 1.83
C TRP A 362 -13.38 -13.94 2.57
N PRO A 363 -14.54 -14.42 2.10
CA PRO A 363 -15.81 -14.20 2.81
C PRO A 363 -15.79 -14.77 4.25
N TYR A 364 -15.15 -15.92 4.41
CA TYR A 364 -15.00 -16.59 5.69
C TYR A 364 -14.09 -15.79 6.64
N TRP A 365 -12.97 -15.23 6.16
CA TRP A 365 -12.06 -14.42 6.97
C TRP A 365 -12.65 -13.07 7.37
N GLN A 366 -13.36 -12.40 6.45
CA GLN A 366 -14.11 -11.18 6.78
C GLN A 366 -15.11 -11.46 7.90
N PHE A 367 -15.85 -12.57 7.83
CA PHE A 367 -16.78 -12.95 8.89
C PHE A 367 -16.06 -13.12 10.24
N GLU A 368 -14.97 -13.88 10.31
CA GLU A 368 -14.25 -14.10 11.57
C GLU A 368 -13.64 -12.80 12.13
N MET A 369 -13.15 -11.91 11.26
CA MET A 369 -12.73 -10.56 11.65
C MET A 369 -13.87 -9.77 12.31
N THR A 370 -15.10 -9.85 11.81
CA THR A 370 -16.26 -9.20 12.46
C THR A 370 -16.62 -9.83 13.79
N GLN A 371 -16.46 -11.15 13.96
CA GLN A 371 -16.72 -11.86 15.21
C GLN A 371 -15.68 -11.53 16.28
N ALA A 372 -14.43 -11.32 15.87
CA ALA A 372 -13.31 -10.97 16.76
C ALA A 372 -13.35 -9.51 17.24
N TRP A 373 -14.04 -8.61 16.52
CA TRP A 373 -14.08 -7.17 16.83
C TRP A 373 -14.51 -6.84 18.26
N PRO A 374 -15.61 -7.39 18.83
CA PRO A 374 -16.01 -7.08 20.21
C PRO A 374 -14.93 -7.44 21.23
N GLN A 375 -14.19 -8.54 20.99
CA GLN A 375 -13.10 -8.97 21.86
C GLN A 375 -11.89 -8.04 21.74
N PHE A 376 -11.51 -7.61 20.53
CA PHE A 376 -10.49 -6.58 20.33
C PHE A 376 -10.87 -5.27 21.01
N ALA A 377 -12.10 -4.79 20.78
CA ALA A 377 -12.60 -3.54 21.35
C ALA A 377 -12.53 -3.54 22.89
N ALA A 378 -12.94 -4.64 23.52
CA ALA A 378 -12.83 -4.79 24.97
C ALA A 378 -11.36 -4.80 25.44
N ALA A 379 -10.48 -5.52 24.74
CA ALA A 379 -9.07 -5.65 25.12
C ALA A 379 -8.30 -4.32 25.08
N VAL A 380 -8.66 -3.42 24.16
CA VAL A 380 -8.00 -2.11 23.99
C VAL A 380 -8.81 -0.94 24.55
N GLY A 381 -9.89 -1.20 25.29
CA GLY A 381 -10.66 -0.16 25.98
C GLY A 381 -11.51 0.72 25.06
N ILE A 382 -11.98 0.21 23.92
CA ILE A 382 -12.99 0.89 23.10
C ILE A 382 -14.35 0.66 23.75
N GLU A 383 -14.64 1.46 24.77
CA GLU A 383 -15.89 1.36 25.55
C GLU A 383 -17.09 2.01 24.85
N ASN A 384 -16.83 2.92 23.92
CA ASN A 384 -17.87 3.72 23.27
C ASN A 384 -18.29 3.09 21.94
N VAL A 385 -19.46 2.43 21.92
CA VAL A 385 -20.28 2.50 20.70
C VAL A 385 -20.63 3.97 20.57
N GLU A 386 -20.04 4.64 19.59
CA GLU A 386 -20.33 6.05 19.39
C GLU A 386 -21.83 6.25 19.24
N LYS A 387 -22.34 7.30 19.88
CA LYS A 387 -23.76 7.63 19.75
C LYS A 387 -24.09 7.73 18.26
N PRO A 388 -25.24 7.21 17.81
CA PRO A 388 -25.71 7.44 16.46
C PRO A 388 -25.60 8.94 16.18
N CYS A 389 -24.77 9.29 15.20
CA CYS A 389 -24.63 10.66 14.80
C CYS A 389 -25.92 11.12 14.11
N ALA A 390 -26.14 12.43 14.13
CA ALA A 390 -27.13 13.08 13.31
C ALA A 390 -26.54 14.38 12.82
N ALA A 391 -26.58 14.59 11.51
CA ALA A 391 -26.34 15.92 10.95
C ALA A 391 -27.45 16.86 11.43
N ALA A 392 -27.10 18.14 11.61
CA ALA A 392 -28.05 19.18 12.00
C ALA A 392 -28.05 20.35 11.01
N GLY A 393 -29.04 21.24 11.13
CA GLY A 393 -29.08 22.52 10.42
C GLY A 393 -28.93 22.41 8.89
N GLU A 394 -28.11 23.29 8.32
CA GLU A 394 -27.87 23.34 6.87
C GLU A 394 -27.11 22.11 6.36
N ILE A 395 -26.26 21.51 7.20
CA ILE A 395 -25.54 20.28 6.85
C ILE A 395 -26.54 19.13 6.65
N ALA A 396 -27.54 19.00 7.53
CA ALA A 396 -28.61 17.99 7.38
C ALA A 396 -29.38 18.16 6.07
N ARG A 397 -29.70 19.40 5.68
CA ARG A 397 -30.43 19.67 4.43
C ARG A 397 -29.65 19.27 3.18
N VAL A 398 -28.33 19.43 3.19
CA VAL A 398 -27.47 18.94 2.10
C VAL A 398 -27.44 17.41 2.10
N ALA A 399 -27.28 16.79 3.27
CA ALA A 399 -27.22 15.35 3.41
C ALA A 399 -28.51 14.65 2.95
N GLU A 400 -29.68 15.17 3.32
CA GLU A 400 -30.99 14.65 2.91
C GLU A 400 -31.20 14.65 1.39
N ARG A 401 -30.61 15.62 0.69
CA ARG A 401 -30.68 15.73 -0.79
C ARG A 401 -29.63 14.89 -1.50
N GLN A 402 -28.66 14.33 -0.77
CA GLN A 402 -27.55 13.57 -1.31
C GLN A 402 -27.40 12.22 -0.58
N PRO A 403 -28.32 11.26 -0.80
CA PRO A 403 -28.27 9.95 -0.13
C PRO A 403 -26.97 9.17 -0.42
N GLY A 404 -26.25 9.52 -1.50
CA GLY A 404 -24.94 8.96 -1.84
C GLY A 404 -23.82 9.27 -0.83
N LEU A 405 -24.01 10.22 0.11
CA LEU A 405 -23.07 10.45 1.22
C LEU A 405 -22.96 9.24 2.16
N GLY A 406 -24.02 8.42 2.24
CA GLY A 406 -24.12 7.33 3.20
C GLY A 406 -24.43 7.81 4.63
N PRO A 407 -24.32 6.94 5.63
CA PRO A 407 -24.54 7.33 7.02
C PRO A 407 -23.46 8.33 7.47
N CYS A 408 -23.83 9.21 8.38
CA CYS A 408 -22.85 10.03 9.10
C CYS A 408 -21.90 9.11 9.90
N LEU A 409 -20.69 9.60 10.13
CA LEU A 409 -19.68 8.98 10.98
C LEU A 409 -19.44 9.81 12.25
N THR A 410 -19.72 11.11 12.19
CA THR A 410 -19.54 12.06 13.30
C THR A 410 -20.79 12.91 13.47
N GLY A 411 -20.94 13.53 14.65
CA GLY A 411 -21.84 14.68 14.79
C GLY A 411 -21.24 15.92 14.13
N GLU A 412 -21.93 17.06 14.24
CA GLU A 412 -21.37 18.33 13.80
C GLU A 412 -20.20 18.76 14.71
N TYR A 413 -19.03 19.01 14.14
CA TYR A 413 -17.82 19.42 14.84
C TYR A 413 -17.25 20.73 14.27
N ASP A 414 -16.47 21.45 15.09
CA ASP A 414 -15.85 22.72 14.73
C ASP A 414 -14.64 22.52 13.81
N VAL A 415 -14.52 23.39 12.82
CA VAL A 415 -13.35 23.49 11.93
C VAL A 415 -12.97 24.97 11.77
N ARG A 416 -11.78 25.28 11.27
CA ARG A 416 -11.40 26.68 11.03
C ARG A 416 -12.40 27.37 10.10
N GLY A 417 -13.09 28.38 10.63
CA GLY A 417 -14.05 29.20 9.91
C GLY A 417 -15.45 28.60 9.73
N GLY A 418 -15.76 27.46 10.33
CA GLY A 418 -17.08 26.83 10.16
C GLY A 418 -17.29 25.55 10.95
N LYS A 419 -18.19 24.72 10.42
CA LYS A 419 -18.61 23.43 10.99
C LYS A 419 -18.47 22.35 9.93
N ALA A 420 -18.28 21.10 10.36
CA ALA A 420 -18.25 19.96 9.46
C ALA A 420 -18.94 18.74 10.06
N THR A 421 -19.35 17.83 9.17
CA THR A 421 -19.81 16.48 9.52
C THR A 421 -19.24 15.49 8.52
N ASP A 422 -18.63 14.43 9.04
CA ASP A 422 -18.10 13.32 8.25
C ASP A 422 -19.20 12.32 7.96
N PHE A 423 -19.26 11.87 6.71
CA PHE A 423 -20.10 10.79 6.22
C PHE A 423 -19.22 9.73 5.57
N ARG A 424 -19.78 8.53 5.37
CA ARG A 424 -19.05 7.40 4.78
C ARG A 424 -18.35 7.76 3.46
N PHE A 425 -19.02 8.50 2.58
CA PHE A 425 -18.54 8.78 1.23
C PHE A 425 -18.14 10.24 0.99
N GLY A 426 -18.03 11.04 2.05
CA GLY A 426 -17.59 12.43 1.94
C GLY A 426 -17.81 13.22 3.22
N ARG A 427 -17.57 14.53 3.14
CA ARG A 427 -17.74 15.45 4.26
C ARG A 427 -18.59 16.63 3.83
N VAL A 428 -19.47 17.09 4.71
CA VAL A 428 -20.24 18.31 4.48
C VAL A 428 -19.73 19.39 5.41
N PHE A 429 -19.48 20.56 4.85
CA PHE A 429 -19.00 21.74 5.57
C PHE A 429 -20.03 22.83 5.53
N TRP A 430 -20.08 23.66 6.55
CA TRP A 430 -20.94 24.84 6.58
C TRP A 430 -20.23 26.03 7.23
N SER A 431 -20.44 27.21 6.67
CA SER A 431 -20.21 28.49 7.35
C SER A 431 -21.28 29.50 6.92
N GLN A 432 -21.41 30.59 7.68
CA GLN A 432 -22.28 31.69 7.27
C GLN A 432 -21.83 32.33 5.94
N ALA A 433 -20.53 32.35 5.65
CA ALA A 433 -19.98 32.99 4.47
C ALA A 433 -20.12 32.14 3.20
N THR A 434 -19.93 30.83 3.31
CA THR A 434 -19.90 29.92 2.15
C THR A 434 -21.20 29.16 1.94
N GLY A 435 -22.02 28.98 2.98
CA GLY A 435 -23.14 28.04 2.97
C GLY A 435 -22.69 26.58 3.17
N ALA A 436 -23.63 25.64 3.06
CA ALA A 436 -23.34 24.21 3.23
C ALA A 436 -22.97 23.53 1.91
N HIS A 437 -21.82 22.85 1.87
CA HIS A 437 -21.32 22.16 0.67
C HIS A 437 -20.70 20.81 1.01
N SER A 438 -20.95 19.81 0.17
CA SER A 438 -20.35 18.49 0.27
C SER A 438 -19.08 18.37 -0.57
N VAL A 439 -18.07 17.70 -0.03
CA VAL A 439 -16.82 17.36 -0.73
C VAL A 439 -16.65 15.84 -0.66
N LEU A 440 -16.53 15.20 -1.82
CA LEU A 440 -16.73 13.76 -1.98
C LEU A 440 -15.55 13.12 -2.73
N GLY A 441 -15.43 11.79 -2.61
CA GLY A 441 -14.58 10.98 -3.49
C GLY A 441 -13.12 11.45 -3.59
N ALA A 442 -12.57 11.42 -4.80
CA ALA A 442 -11.19 11.81 -5.07
C ALA A 442 -10.92 13.29 -4.77
N ILE A 443 -11.90 14.18 -5.01
CA ILE A 443 -11.78 15.60 -4.66
C ILE A 443 -11.68 15.76 -3.14
N GLY A 444 -12.47 15.02 -2.37
CA GLY A 444 -12.39 15.00 -0.91
C GLY A 444 -11.06 14.46 -0.39
N ALA A 445 -10.50 13.45 -1.06
CA ALA A 445 -9.19 12.92 -0.73
C ALA A 445 -8.07 13.95 -0.99
N ALA A 446 -8.09 14.62 -2.15
CA ALA A 446 -7.16 15.71 -2.46
C ALA A 446 -7.34 16.89 -1.49
N TYR A 447 -8.57 17.24 -1.14
CA TYR A 447 -8.83 18.30 -0.16
C TYR A 447 -8.26 17.95 1.22
N GLN A 448 -8.37 16.69 1.65
CA GLN A 448 -7.76 16.22 2.89
C GLN A 448 -6.23 16.25 2.82
N ALA A 449 -5.64 15.93 1.67
CA ALA A 449 -4.19 16.03 1.43
C ALA A 449 -3.68 17.48 1.55
N GLU A 450 -4.49 18.45 1.11
CA GLU A 450 -4.20 19.90 1.23
C GLU A 450 -4.44 20.46 2.64
N GLY A 451 -4.74 19.62 3.64
CA GLY A 451 -5.01 20.01 5.03
C GLY A 451 -6.48 20.35 5.32
N GLY A 452 -7.39 20.09 4.39
CA GLY A 452 -8.83 20.32 4.55
C GLY A 452 -9.16 21.77 4.90
N PRO A 453 -10.07 22.03 5.85
CA PRO A 453 -10.49 23.39 6.23
C PRO A 453 -9.38 24.19 6.90
N ASP A 454 -8.41 23.51 7.53
CA ASP A 454 -7.25 24.15 8.13
C ASP A 454 -6.18 24.49 7.09
N GLY A 455 -6.24 23.83 5.93
CA GLY A 455 -5.35 24.00 4.78
C GLY A 455 -5.48 25.31 4.01
N VAL A 456 -4.61 25.47 3.01
CA VAL A 456 -4.50 26.70 2.20
C VAL A 456 -5.76 27.03 1.40
N LEU A 457 -6.54 26.00 1.02
CA LEU A 457 -7.76 26.16 0.23
C LEU A 457 -8.91 26.82 1.01
N GLY A 458 -8.93 26.67 2.34
CA GLY A 458 -10.06 27.11 3.18
C GLY A 458 -11.31 26.27 2.94
N LEU A 459 -12.48 26.80 3.32
CA LEU A 459 -13.76 26.07 3.20
C LEU A 459 -14.25 25.93 1.76
N PRO A 460 -15.02 24.88 1.43
CA PRO A 460 -15.65 24.75 0.12
C PRO A 460 -16.72 25.84 -0.10
N THR A 461 -16.78 26.33 -1.33
CA THR A 461 -17.77 27.30 -1.82
C THR A 461 -18.74 26.70 -2.83
N SER A 462 -18.52 25.45 -3.24
CA SER A 462 -19.45 24.65 -4.03
C SER A 462 -19.35 23.18 -3.65
N GLY A 463 -20.40 22.41 -3.94
CA GLY A 463 -20.29 20.96 -4.08
C GLY A 463 -19.60 20.56 -5.40
N GLU A 464 -19.49 19.26 -5.62
CA GLU A 464 -18.92 18.69 -6.85
C GLU A 464 -19.79 18.99 -8.07
N THR A 465 -19.18 19.59 -9.10
CA THR A 465 -19.82 20.02 -10.34
C THR A 465 -19.12 19.41 -11.55
N THR A 466 -19.88 19.06 -12.59
CA THR A 466 -19.32 18.60 -13.88
C THR A 466 -18.58 19.75 -14.56
N THR A 467 -17.36 19.49 -15.04
CA THR A 467 -16.61 20.47 -15.82
C THR A 467 -17.34 20.81 -17.12
N PRO A 468 -17.20 22.05 -17.63
CA PRO A 468 -17.81 22.46 -18.89
C PRO A 468 -17.52 21.53 -20.09
N ASP A 469 -16.32 20.95 -20.21
CA ASP A 469 -15.99 19.97 -21.26
C ASP A 469 -16.68 18.59 -21.11
N GLY A 470 -17.36 18.35 -20.00
CA GLY A 470 -18.10 17.12 -19.68
C GLY A 470 -17.21 15.93 -19.26
N ARG A 471 -15.90 16.10 -19.13
CA ARG A 471 -14.95 14.98 -18.91
C ARG A 471 -14.49 14.82 -17.47
N GLY A 472 -14.64 15.87 -16.67
CA GLY A 472 -14.14 15.93 -15.31
C GLY A 472 -15.18 16.42 -14.31
N ARG A 473 -14.69 16.63 -13.09
CA ARG A 473 -15.43 17.15 -11.95
C ARG A 473 -14.58 18.20 -11.27
N PHE A 474 -15.21 19.18 -10.62
CA PHE A 474 -14.48 20.14 -9.81
C PHE A 474 -15.31 20.61 -8.62
N SER A 475 -14.61 21.04 -7.57
CA SER A 475 -15.21 21.78 -6.44
C SER A 475 -14.40 23.03 -6.19
N THR A 476 -15.09 24.14 -5.88
CA THR A 476 -14.47 25.43 -5.58
C THR A 476 -14.32 25.61 -4.07
N PHE A 477 -13.25 26.30 -3.69
CA PHE A 477 -12.91 26.62 -2.32
C PHE A 477 -12.60 28.12 -2.23
N GLN A 478 -12.58 28.66 -1.01
CA GLN A 478 -12.31 30.08 -0.77
C GLN A 478 -11.06 30.58 -1.51
N ASN A 479 -9.97 29.79 -1.48
CA ASN A 479 -8.67 30.20 -2.01
C ASN A 479 -8.18 29.33 -3.19
N GLY A 480 -9.04 28.50 -3.78
CA GLY A 480 -8.61 27.61 -4.84
C GLY A 480 -9.73 26.78 -5.44
N VAL A 481 -9.34 25.80 -6.24
CA VAL A 481 -10.26 24.84 -6.87
C VAL A 481 -9.57 23.49 -6.92
N ILE A 482 -10.33 22.40 -6.79
CA ILE A 482 -9.81 21.06 -7.05
C ILE A 482 -10.54 20.53 -8.26
N TYR A 483 -9.77 20.13 -9.28
CA TYR A 483 -10.27 19.47 -10.48
C TYR A 483 -9.90 18.00 -10.46
N TRP A 484 -10.81 17.17 -10.94
CA TRP A 484 -10.60 15.74 -11.15
C TRP A 484 -10.94 15.36 -12.59
N SER A 485 -10.13 14.49 -13.19
CA SER A 485 -10.53 13.75 -14.39
C SER A 485 -10.08 12.30 -14.33
N PRO A 486 -10.71 11.37 -15.09
CA PRO A 486 -10.32 9.97 -15.10
C PRO A 486 -8.84 9.74 -15.46
N SER A 487 -8.25 10.62 -16.28
CA SER A 487 -6.87 10.49 -16.75
C SER A 487 -5.83 11.15 -15.85
N THR A 488 -6.25 12.08 -14.98
CA THR A 488 -5.30 12.88 -14.18
C THR A 488 -5.41 12.66 -12.68
N GLY A 489 -6.56 12.21 -12.17
CA GLY A 489 -6.80 12.22 -10.73
C GLY A 489 -7.26 13.61 -10.27
N ALA A 490 -7.33 13.82 -8.95
CA ALA A 490 -7.80 15.07 -8.35
C ALA A 490 -6.61 15.92 -7.89
N HIS A 491 -6.56 17.18 -8.32
CA HIS A 491 -5.48 18.10 -8.00
C HIS A 491 -6.01 19.50 -7.68
N ALA A 492 -5.41 20.10 -6.65
CA ALA A 492 -5.68 21.49 -6.27
C ALA A 492 -4.94 22.45 -7.20
N VAL A 493 -5.62 23.51 -7.64
CA VAL A 493 -5.04 24.63 -8.39
C VAL A 493 -5.36 25.92 -7.63
N ARG A 494 -4.34 26.70 -7.28
CA ARG A 494 -4.48 27.89 -6.42
C ARG A 494 -3.57 29.04 -6.84
N GLY A 495 -3.71 30.18 -6.15
CA GLY A 495 -2.84 31.34 -6.30
C GLY A 495 -2.69 31.87 -7.74
N GLY A 496 -1.48 32.32 -8.07
CA GLY A 496 -1.16 32.89 -9.39
C GLY A 496 -1.27 31.87 -10.54
N ILE A 497 -0.99 30.58 -10.28
CA ILE A 497 -1.16 29.51 -11.27
C ILE A 497 -2.64 29.38 -11.65
N ARG A 498 -3.54 29.34 -10.65
CA ARG A 498 -4.99 29.31 -10.91
C ARG A 498 -5.46 30.49 -11.72
N ALA A 499 -5.05 31.71 -11.36
CA ALA A 499 -5.48 32.91 -12.07
C ALA A 499 -5.13 32.84 -13.56
N MET A 500 -3.88 32.52 -13.88
CA MET A 500 -3.43 32.36 -15.27
C MET A 500 -4.16 31.23 -15.99
N TRP A 501 -4.29 30.05 -15.36
CA TRP A 501 -4.95 28.90 -15.96
C TRP A 501 -6.43 29.18 -16.27
N GLN A 502 -7.14 29.90 -15.38
CA GLN A 502 -8.52 30.30 -15.60
C GLN A 502 -8.65 31.31 -16.75
N GLU A 503 -7.75 32.28 -16.85
CA GLU A 503 -7.69 33.24 -17.96
C GLU A 503 -7.47 32.55 -19.32
N ARG A 504 -6.75 31.42 -19.33
CA ARG A 504 -6.51 30.59 -20.53
C ARG A 504 -7.63 29.60 -20.85
N GLY A 505 -8.78 29.70 -20.17
CA GLY A 505 -9.93 28.83 -20.44
C GLY A 505 -9.95 27.52 -19.65
N ALA A 506 -9.15 27.43 -18.58
CA ALA A 506 -9.10 26.31 -17.65
C ALA A 506 -8.97 24.96 -18.37
N GLU A 507 -9.84 23.98 -18.07
CA GLU A 507 -9.74 22.63 -18.62
C GLU A 507 -9.99 22.54 -20.13
N ARG A 508 -10.58 23.59 -20.73
CA ARG A 508 -10.79 23.72 -22.18
C ARG A 508 -9.65 24.44 -22.89
N GLY A 509 -8.74 25.03 -22.12
CA GLY A 509 -7.56 25.72 -22.62
C GLY A 509 -6.49 24.77 -23.15
N ASP A 510 -5.40 25.37 -23.62
CA ASP A 510 -4.17 24.70 -24.04
C ASP A 510 -3.57 23.79 -22.95
N LEU A 511 -3.61 24.22 -21.70
CA LEU A 511 -3.05 23.47 -20.57
C LEU A 511 -3.90 22.23 -20.19
N GLY A 512 -5.20 22.24 -20.40
CA GLY A 512 -6.10 21.16 -19.97
C GLY A 512 -6.16 20.97 -18.45
N TYR A 513 -6.27 19.74 -17.99
CA TYR A 513 -6.36 19.40 -16.55
C TYR A 513 -4.99 19.43 -15.86
N PRO A 514 -4.94 19.77 -14.55
CA PRO A 514 -3.74 19.56 -13.74
C PRO A 514 -3.39 18.07 -13.66
N THR A 515 -2.09 17.75 -13.65
CA THR A 515 -1.54 16.37 -13.57
C THR A 515 -0.70 16.13 -12.33
N THR A 516 -0.43 17.18 -11.56
CA THR A 516 0.23 17.12 -10.26
C THR A 516 -0.43 18.13 -9.32
N ASP A 517 -0.21 17.94 -8.03
CA ASP A 517 -0.43 19.01 -7.05
C ASP A 517 0.61 20.12 -7.24
N GLU A 518 0.37 21.28 -6.61
CA GLU A 518 1.31 22.40 -6.61
C GLU A 518 2.48 22.10 -5.66
N ILE A 519 3.69 21.96 -6.21
CA ILE A 519 4.90 21.64 -5.46
C ILE A 519 5.63 22.93 -5.13
N THR A 520 5.86 23.18 -3.83
CA THR A 520 6.72 24.27 -3.38
C THR A 520 8.18 23.86 -3.50
N ASN A 521 8.99 24.69 -4.16
CA ASN A 521 10.41 24.40 -4.30
C ASN A 521 11.13 24.67 -2.96
N PRO A 522 11.88 23.69 -2.41
CA PRO A 522 12.55 23.83 -1.11
C PRO A 522 13.86 24.65 -1.18
N ASN A 523 14.45 24.80 -2.37
CA ASN A 523 15.74 25.44 -2.59
C ASN A 523 15.63 26.90 -3.04
N LYS A 524 14.52 27.27 -3.71
CA LYS A 524 14.25 28.61 -4.24
C LYS A 524 12.78 28.98 -4.05
N PRO A 525 12.44 30.24 -3.72
CA PRO A 525 11.05 30.66 -3.60
C PRO A 525 10.28 30.52 -4.91
N GLY A 526 9.22 29.72 -4.89
CA GLY A 526 8.32 29.54 -6.02
C GLY A 526 7.61 28.20 -5.95
N VAL A 527 6.66 28.02 -6.87
CA VAL A 527 5.85 26.81 -6.98
C VAL A 527 5.79 26.33 -8.42
N VAL A 528 5.60 25.02 -8.58
CA VAL A 528 5.48 24.38 -9.90
C VAL A 528 4.28 23.44 -9.91
N GLN A 529 3.56 23.41 -11.03
CA GLN A 529 2.45 22.48 -11.21
C GLN A 529 2.41 21.94 -12.64
N GLY A 530 2.27 20.63 -12.77
CA GLY A 530 2.06 19.95 -14.04
C GLY A 530 0.61 20.05 -14.51
N PHE A 531 0.45 20.18 -15.83
CA PHE A 531 -0.82 20.14 -16.55
C PHE A 531 -0.69 19.20 -17.76
N GLN A 532 -1.78 18.86 -18.42
CA GLN A 532 -1.74 18.02 -19.62
C GLN A 532 -0.95 18.66 -20.76
N GLY A 533 -1.07 19.98 -20.94
CA GLY A 533 -0.40 20.74 -21.99
C GLY A 533 1.03 21.17 -21.65
N GLY A 534 1.47 21.09 -20.40
CA GLY A 534 2.79 21.60 -20.01
C GLY A 534 3.01 21.67 -18.51
N THR A 535 3.97 22.47 -18.07
CA THR A 535 4.22 22.73 -16.65
C THR A 535 4.21 24.23 -16.41
N VAL A 536 3.44 24.67 -15.42
CA VAL A 536 3.39 26.06 -15.00
C VAL A 536 4.37 26.24 -13.85
N TYR A 537 5.31 27.16 -14.03
CA TYR A 537 6.22 27.60 -12.99
C TYR A 537 5.83 28.99 -12.54
N TRP A 538 5.84 29.23 -11.24
CA TRP A 538 5.54 30.53 -10.67
C TRP A 538 6.62 30.94 -9.67
N SER A 539 7.06 32.19 -9.76
CA SER A 539 7.84 32.87 -8.73
C SER A 539 7.27 34.27 -8.52
N GLU A 540 7.58 34.90 -7.40
CA GLU A 540 7.17 36.29 -7.14
C GLU A 540 7.73 37.26 -8.20
N GLU A 541 8.95 37.00 -8.69
CA GLU A 541 9.63 37.85 -9.67
C GLU A 541 9.06 37.71 -11.09
N THR A 542 8.77 36.48 -11.52
CA THR A 542 8.42 36.19 -12.93
C THR A 542 6.93 35.98 -13.16
N GLY A 543 6.14 35.77 -12.10
CA GLY A 543 4.76 35.33 -12.19
C GLY A 543 4.64 33.94 -12.83
N PRO A 544 3.41 33.51 -13.19
CA PRO A 544 3.21 32.20 -13.80
C PRO A 544 3.70 32.21 -15.25
N LYS A 545 4.47 31.20 -15.64
CA LYS A 545 4.92 30.94 -17.01
C LYS A 545 4.83 29.46 -17.35
N VAL A 546 4.42 29.19 -18.58
CA VAL A 546 4.28 27.83 -19.13
C VAL A 546 5.57 27.42 -19.81
N VAL A 547 6.04 26.22 -19.49
CA VAL A 547 7.09 25.54 -20.26
C VAL A 547 6.54 24.20 -20.72
N GLU A 548 6.64 23.91 -22.00
CA GLU A 548 6.02 22.75 -22.65
C GLU A 548 6.94 22.08 -23.68
N GLY A 549 6.49 20.96 -24.25
CA GLY A 549 7.16 20.27 -25.35
C GLY A 549 8.63 19.90 -25.10
N ASP A 550 9.43 20.01 -26.16
CA ASP A 550 10.87 19.70 -26.11
C ASP A 550 11.67 20.70 -25.29
N ILE A 551 11.19 21.94 -25.15
CA ILE A 551 11.80 22.95 -24.27
C ILE A 551 11.68 22.50 -22.80
N LEU A 552 10.50 22.04 -22.38
CA LEU A 552 10.31 21.49 -21.03
C LEU A 552 11.22 20.29 -20.77
N LYS A 553 11.39 19.42 -21.76
CA LYS A 553 12.31 18.27 -21.67
C LYS A 553 13.74 18.73 -21.41
N ALA A 554 14.27 19.63 -22.26
CA ALA A 554 15.62 20.17 -22.10
C ALA A 554 15.79 20.92 -20.76
N TYR A 555 14.76 21.67 -20.34
CA TYR A 555 14.78 22.38 -19.06
C TYR A 555 14.87 21.42 -17.87
N ARG A 556 14.10 20.32 -17.87
CA ARG A 556 14.17 19.29 -16.83
C ARG A 556 15.52 18.57 -16.81
N GLU A 557 16.06 18.23 -17.99
CA GLU A 557 17.39 17.62 -18.12
C GLU A 557 18.51 18.53 -17.58
N ALA A 558 18.34 19.85 -17.69
CA ALA A 558 19.27 20.83 -17.13
C ALA A 558 19.14 21.03 -15.60
N GLY A 559 18.15 20.40 -14.94
CA GLY A 559 17.87 20.58 -13.51
C GLY A 559 16.76 21.59 -13.20
N ALA A 560 15.98 21.99 -14.21
CA ALA A 560 14.82 22.89 -14.12
C ALA A 560 15.13 24.18 -13.34
N GLU A 561 14.22 24.62 -12.48
CA GLU A 561 14.33 25.87 -11.74
C GLU A 561 15.48 25.86 -10.71
N ASN A 562 15.98 24.67 -10.35
CA ASN A 562 17.16 24.52 -9.49
C ASN A 562 18.48 24.74 -10.24
N SER A 563 18.46 24.72 -11.57
CA SER A 563 19.65 24.98 -12.41
C SER A 563 20.06 26.47 -12.42
N GLU A 564 21.15 26.76 -13.13
CA GLU A 564 21.60 28.13 -13.41
C GLU A 564 20.61 28.93 -14.26
N LEU A 565 19.70 28.27 -14.98
CA LEU A 565 18.65 28.97 -15.74
C LEU A 565 17.64 29.66 -14.82
N GLY A 566 17.37 29.12 -13.63
CA GLY A 566 16.32 29.65 -12.74
C GLY A 566 14.93 29.59 -13.37
N TYR A 567 13.99 30.35 -12.83
CA TYR A 567 12.60 30.34 -13.28
C TYR A 567 12.42 30.91 -14.70
N PRO A 568 11.42 30.42 -15.46
CA PRO A 568 11.04 31.01 -16.74
C PRO A 568 10.54 32.45 -16.57
N VAL A 569 10.89 33.28 -17.55
CA VAL A 569 10.52 34.71 -17.66
C VAL A 569 9.50 34.92 -18.78
N THR A 570 9.46 34.03 -19.77
CA THR A 570 8.46 34.01 -20.84
C THR A 570 7.82 32.64 -20.92
N ASP A 571 6.62 32.58 -21.49
CA ASP A 571 6.13 31.33 -22.06
C ASP A 571 6.98 30.95 -23.28
N GLU A 572 6.63 29.87 -23.95
CA GLU A 572 7.17 29.54 -25.27
C GLU A 572 6.77 30.61 -26.31
N ILE A 573 7.78 31.19 -26.96
CA ILE A 573 7.61 32.16 -28.03
C ILE A 573 7.91 31.46 -29.35
N ALA A 574 6.87 31.27 -30.17
CA ALA A 574 7.01 30.75 -31.51
C ALA A 574 7.80 31.71 -32.41
N LEU A 575 8.70 31.16 -33.21
CA LEU A 575 9.52 31.89 -34.17
C LEU A 575 9.08 31.57 -35.60
N ASP A 576 9.05 32.61 -36.44
CA ASP A 576 8.81 32.50 -37.87
C ASP A 576 9.96 31.77 -38.59
N THR A 577 11.17 31.89 -38.07
CA THR A 577 12.36 31.22 -38.59
C THR A 577 12.31 29.72 -38.32
N ARG A 578 12.35 28.94 -39.42
CA ARG A 578 12.46 27.47 -39.39
C ARG A 578 11.41 26.74 -38.53
N ARG A 579 10.29 27.41 -38.22
CA ARG A 579 9.24 26.93 -37.31
C ARG A 579 9.79 26.54 -35.93
N GLY A 580 10.81 27.26 -35.46
CA GLY A 580 11.35 27.05 -34.12
C GLY A 580 10.56 27.79 -33.04
N ALA A 581 11.04 27.69 -31.82
CA ALA A 581 10.50 28.38 -30.67
C ALA A 581 11.59 28.58 -29.62
N PHE A 582 11.35 29.48 -28.65
CA PHE A 582 12.24 29.62 -27.51
C PHE A 582 11.49 30.09 -26.27
N SER A 583 12.05 29.76 -25.10
CA SER A 583 11.64 30.34 -23.82
C SER A 583 12.83 31.02 -23.16
N ARG A 584 12.58 32.14 -22.49
CA ARG A 584 13.59 32.82 -21.67
C ARG A 584 13.44 32.41 -20.22
N PHE A 585 14.58 32.33 -19.56
CA PHE A 585 14.74 32.05 -18.14
C PHE A 585 15.59 33.16 -17.50
N GLN A 586 15.59 33.25 -16.18
CA GLN A 586 16.37 34.26 -15.45
C GLN A 586 17.85 34.24 -15.87
N GLY A 587 18.44 33.05 -16.01
CA GLY A 587 19.84 32.81 -16.33
C GLY A 587 20.15 32.44 -17.79
N GLY A 588 19.20 32.52 -18.72
CA GLY A 588 19.45 32.13 -20.11
C GLY A 588 18.20 31.99 -20.97
N ALA A 589 18.32 31.21 -22.04
CA ALA A 589 17.20 30.82 -22.89
C ALA A 589 17.35 29.38 -23.34
N ILE A 590 16.25 28.74 -23.72
CA ILE A 590 16.26 27.46 -24.42
C ILE A 590 15.64 27.68 -25.78
N TYR A 591 16.36 27.32 -26.83
CA TYR A 591 15.93 27.43 -28.22
C TYR A 591 15.68 26.05 -28.80
N TRP A 592 14.57 25.90 -29.52
CA TRP A 592 14.19 24.67 -30.19
C TRP A 592 13.92 24.91 -31.67
N SER A 593 14.29 23.95 -32.50
CA SER A 593 13.79 23.82 -33.87
C SER A 593 13.60 22.35 -34.23
N PRO A 594 12.77 22.03 -35.24
CA PRO A 594 12.60 20.65 -35.71
C PRO A 594 13.90 19.98 -36.15
N ARG A 595 14.90 20.76 -36.57
CA ARG A 595 16.18 20.23 -37.07
C ARG A 595 17.20 20.02 -35.97
N THR A 596 17.23 20.92 -34.98
CA THR A 596 18.29 20.94 -33.96
C THR A 596 17.86 20.30 -32.65
N GLY A 597 16.55 20.24 -32.36
CA GLY A 597 16.07 19.97 -31.01
C GLY A 597 16.25 21.18 -30.08
N ALA A 598 15.91 21.00 -28.80
CA ALA A 598 15.98 22.04 -27.78
C ALA A 598 17.36 22.09 -27.12
N HIS A 599 17.98 23.27 -27.09
CA HIS A 599 19.30 23.48 -26.49
C HIS A 599 19.32 24.67 -25.55
N VAL A 600 19.97 24.48 -24.40
CA VAL A 600 20.19 25.51 -23.39
C VAL A 600 21.28 26.47 -23.85
N VAL A 601 20.99 27.76 -23.83
CA VAL A 601 21.93 28.86 -24.08
C VAL A 601 22.00 29.74 -22.82
N PRO A 602 22.95 29.49 -21.91
CA PRO A 602 23.11 30.28 -20.68
C PRO A 602 23.50 31.73 -21.01
N ARG A 603 23.13 32.68 -20.14
CA ARG A 603 23.65 34.06 -20.23
C ARG A 603 25.16 34.06 -20.07
N GLY A 604 25.84 34.90 -20.85
CA GLY A 604 27.30 35.03 -20.82
C GLY A 604 27.87 35.35 -22.20
N PRO A 605 29.21 35.28 -22.36
CA PRO A 605 29.88 35.77 -23.56
C PRO A 605 29.43 35.11 -24.86
N VAL A 606 29.05 33.83 -24.82
CA VAL A 606 28.47 33.14 -25.99
C VAL A 606 27.12 33.74 -26.38
N PHE A 607 26.22 33.92 -25.40
CA PHE A 607 24.89 34.49 -25.63
C PHE A 607 24.97 35.92 -26.14
N ASP A 608 25.86 36.73 -25.56
CA ASP A 608 26.07 38.12 -25.95
C ASP A 608 26.64 38.22 -27.37
N ALA A 609 27.64 37.39 -27.70
CA ALA A 609 28.23 37.33 -29.05
C ALA A 609 27.21 36.86 -30.09
N TRP A 610 26.40 35.84 -29.77
CA TRP A 610 25.33 35.37 -30.64
C TRP A 610 24.31 36.49 -30.91
N GLY A 611 24.02 37.32 -29.91
CA GLY A 611 23.16 38.49 -30.04
C GLY A 611 23.70 39.55 -31.01
N THR A 612 25.02 39.73 -31.11
CA THR A 612 25.63 40.68 -32.08
C THR A 612 25.40 40.29 -33.54
N VAL A 613 25.04 39.03 -33.79
CA VAL A 613 24.73 38.50 -35.12
C VAL A 613 23.26 38.08 -35.24
N ASP A 614 22.36 38.77 -34.53
CA ASP A 614 20.89 38.61 -34.59
C ASP A 614 20.38 37.19 -34.24
N TYR A 615 21.06 36.55 -33.28
CA TYR A 615 20.65 35.27 -32.69
C TYR A 615 20.29 34.20 -33.74
N GLU A 616 19.12 33.57 -33.60
CA GLU A 616 18.64 32.50 -34.46
C GLU A 616 18.18 32.96 -35.85
N ARG A 617 17.94 34.27 -36.01
CA ARG A 617 17.58 34.89 -37.29
C ARG A 617 18.79 35.17 -38.16
N GLY A 618 19.95 35.40 -37.56
CA GLY A 618 21.16 35.73 -38.28
C GLY A 618 21.97 34.52 -38.75
N ARG A 619 23.22 34.81 -39.14
CA ARG A 619 24.05 33.87 -39.92
C ARG A 619 24.40 32.57 -39.21
N LEU A 620 24.37 32.54 -37.88
CA LEU A 620 24.66 31.33 -37.10
C LEU A 620 23.45 30.39 -36.99
N GLY A 621 22.22 30.91 -37.04
CA GLY A 621 21.02 30.09 -36.88
C GLY A 621 20.86 29.51 -35.47
N TYR A 622 20.20 28.35 -35.38
CA TYR A 622 19.88 27.72 -34.09
C TYR A 622 21.10 27.00 -33.50
N PRO A 623 21.19 26.90 -32.16
CA PRO A 623 22.17 26.05 -31.50
C PRO A 623 21.96 24.57 -31.85
N THR A 624 23.05 23.81 -32.01
CA THR A 624 23.02 22.39 -32.41
C THR A 624 23.51 21.43 -31.32
N GLY A 625 23.99 21.98 -30.19
CA GLY A 625 24.46 21.22 -29.04
C GLY A 625 24.61 22.10 -27.80
N PRO A 626 24.91 21.49 -26.63
CA PRO A 626 25.08 22.23 -25.39
C PRO A 626 26.36 23.10 -25.40
N LEU A 627 26.37 24.14 -24.58
CA LEU A 627 27.58 24.89 -24.24
C LEU A 627 28.60 23.94 -23.57
N ARG A 628 29.80 23.82 -24.14
CA ARG A 628 30.87 22.98 -23.61
C ARG A 628 31.97 23.84 -22.99
N ASN A 629 32.32 23.54 -21.75
CA ASN A 629 33.52 24.09 -21.12
C ASN A 629 34.74 23.26 -21.56
N THR A 630 35.79 23.94 -22.01
CA THR A 630 37.06 23.37 -22.47
C THR A 630 38.22 24.00 -21.70
N ALA A 631 39.42 23.40 -21.78
CA ALA A 631 40.62 23.99 -21.17
C ALA A 631 40.94 25.41 -21.68
N GLY A 632 40.48 25.76 -22.89
CA GLY A 632 40.67 27.08 -23.52
C GLY A 632 39.51 28.07 -23.34
N GLY A 633 38.47 27.70 -22.58
CA GLY A 633 37.26 28.48 -22.36
C GLY A 633 36.00 27.78 -22.88
N GLN A 634 35.01 28.50 -23.40
CA GLN A 634 33.69 27.94 -23.72
C GLN A 634 33.46 27.80 -25.22
N VAL A 635 32.76 26.75 -25.67
CA VAL A 635 32.39 26.58 -27.08
C VAL A 635 30.95 26.13 -27.25
N MET A 636 30.26 26.71 -28.22
CA MET A 636 28.90 26.32 -28.59
C MET A 636 28.76 26.27 -30.11
N GLU A 637 28.17 25.18 -30.59
CA GLU A 637 27.96 24.95 -32.03
C GLU A 637 26.55 25.42 -32.43
N PHE A 638 26.45 25.99 -33.63
CA PHE A 638 25.22 26.46 -34.26
C PHE A 638 25.13 25.88 -35.68
N GLU A 639 23.98 26.03 -36.34
CA GLU A 639 23.79 25.51 -37.71
C GLU A 639 24.78 26.10 -38.72
N GLY A 640 25.12 27.38 -38.56
CA GLY A 640 25.94 28.16 -39.49
C GLY A 640 27.37 28.44 -39.02
N GLY A 641 27.84 27.79 -37.95
CA GLY A 641 29.18 28.02 -37.40
C GLY A 641 29.26 27.73 -35.90
N ARG A 642 30.27 28.28 -35.23
CA ARG A 642 30.41 28.14 -33.78
C ARG A 642 30.85 29.45 -33.12
N ILE A 643 30.62 29.53 -31.82
CA ILE A 643 31.16 30.60 -30.97
C ILE A 643 32.14 29.97 -29.99
N THR A 644 33.36 30.49 -29.95
CA THR A 644 34.38 30.11 -28.98
C THR A 644 34.73 31.30 -28.10
N VAL A 645 34.83 31.09 -26.79
CA VAL A 645 35.22 32.09 -25.81
C VAL A 645 36.56 31.70 -25.24
N SER A 646 37.58 32.53 -25.42
CA SER A 646 38.93 32.31 -24.86
C SER A 646 39.46 33.62 -24.27
N GLY A 647 40.04 33.55 -23.07
CA GLY A 647 40.54 34.75 -22.37
C GLY A 647 39.47 35.83 -22.13
N GLY A 648 38.18 35.42 -22.02
CA GLY A 648 37.04 36.33 -21.86
C GLY A 648 36.53 36.98 -23.16
N ARG A 649 37.14 36.68 -24.32
CA ARG A 649 36.73 37.20 -25.62
C ARG A 649 36.01 36.12 -26.42
N ALA A 650 34.84 36.45 -26.96
CA ALA A 650 34.08 35.60 -27.85
C ALA A 650 34.46 35.84 -29.32
N GLU A 651 34.67 34.75 -30.06
CA GLU A 651 34.96 34.73 -31.49
C GLU A 651 33.92 33.88 -32.22
N ILE A 652 33.38 34.44 -33.31
CA ILE A 652 32.39 33.79 -34.18
C ILE A 652 33.13 33.29 -35.43
N SER A 653 33.10 31.98 -35.65
CA SER A 653 33.79 31.31 -36.77
C SER A 653 32.85 30.47 -37.62
#